data_AF-A0A8D1U887-F1
#
_entry.id   AF-A0A8D1U887-F1
#
_cell.length_a   1.000
_cell.length_b   1.000
_cell.length_c   1.000
_cell.angle_alpha   90.00
_cell.angle_beta   90.00
_cell.angle_gamma   90.00
#
_symmetry.space_group_name_H-M   'P 1'
#
loop_
_entity.id
_entity.type
_entity.pdbx_description
1 polymer ?
#
loop_
_entity_poly.entity_id
_entity_poly.type
_entity_poly.pdbx_seq_one_letter_code
_entity_poly.pdbx_strand_id
1 'polypeptide(L)'
;MSPEPGDEAFRAGEYETAAELFRSALAGLAQPDRGLCLRLGDALARAGRLPEALGAFRGAGRLGVLRPDELGELAGGLARALGPRERQQPDRKPGDASEEAPSWRPSVSAPASPRDLLGCPRCQRLLYKPVTLPCGLTVCRRCAEPGPGRLSARRVNVVLSSLLEKCFPAECRARRLAGQARSLQRQQQPEAALLRCHQALDLAPDDSSLLLLRAELYLTMKSYEQALQDASTVCQNEPLLPKGHHVKALALSGLGRSKEVLRAFLYCLALNPESHSVKKEAQKVICEVFFPASENGPQNLPSATQSRMLNTVLKAQCHGHLDSQPPPEEGGSAGSSKNPPEKSDVFRSTHSSVLYFILGLHCEEDKEVLESILPVAPSTGLKRQFPNNLEDAHDLNVSGKIPKRDSSPQRDASCNPGEGAELPIDVADFECALCMRLLFEPVTTPCGHTFCLKCLERCLDHAPHCPLCKEKLSELLASRNFNITTLAEELILRYLSDELSDRKRIYDEEMTELSNLTRDVPIFVCAMAFPTVPCPLHVFEPRYRLMIRRCMETGTKRFGMCLSAEHAGLSEYGCMLEIKGVRTLPDGSSVVDAIGISRFRVLSHRHRDGYNTADIEYLEDEKVEGPGHEELSTLHDSVYHQSVSWFTSLQDHMKEQILSHFGLMPDREPEPQSNPSGPAWSWWILAVLPLERKAQLAILGMTSLKERLLAIRRILVIITRKMNSRQELVNSRERNN
;
A
#
# COMPACT_ATOMS: atom_id res chain seq x y z
N MET A 1 -38.56 44.16 1.21
CA MET A 1 -37.55 43.67 2.18
C MET A 1 -36.23 43.49 1.43
N SER A 2 -35.09 43.79 2.07
CA SER A 2 -33.78 43.48 1.48
C SER A 2 -33.61 41.96 1.35
N PRO A 3 -32.89 41.45 0.35
CA PRO A 3 -32.68 40.00 0.19
C PRO A 3 -31.62 39.41 1.12
N GLU A 4 -30.92 40.26 1.87
CA GLU A 4 -29.81 39.87 2.76
C GLU A 4 -30.19 38.81 3.81
N PRO A 5 -31.37 38.85 4.47
CA PRO A 5 -31.77 37.81 5.42
C PRO A 5 -31.96 36.44 4.75
N GLY A 6 -32.42 36.41 3.49
CA GLY A 6 -32.54 35.18 2.72
C GLY A 6 -31.18 34.60 2.31
N ASP A 7 -30.23 35.47 1.93
CA ASP A 7 -28.86 35.06 1.59
C ASP A 7 -28.09 34.55 2.83
N GLU A 8 -28.37 35.09 4.01
CA GLU A 8 -27.82 34.63 5.27
C GLU A 8 -28.38 33.25 5.66
N ALA A 9 -29.71 33.07 5.59
CA ALA A 9 -30.36 31.78 5.82
C ALA A 9 -29.86 30.70 4.83
N PHE A 10 -29.66 31.05 3.56
CA PHE A 10 -29.14 30.13 2.55
C PHE A 10 -27.69 29.69 2.86
N ARG A 11 -26.84 30.61 3.31
CA ARG A 11 -25.46 30.31 3.74
C ARG A 11 -25.42 29.48 5.02
N ALA A 12 -26.40 29.66 5.92
CA ALA A 12 -26.56 28.89 7.14
C ALA A 12 -27.09 27.45 6.91
N GLY A 13 -27.51 27.12 5.68
CA GLY A 13 -28.08 25.80 5.34
C GLY A 13 -29.58 25.68 5.61
N GLU A 14 -30.25 26.76 6.00
CA GLU A 14 -31.69 26.82 6.28
C GLU A 14 -32.48 27.06 4.98
N TYR A 15 -32.47 26.09 4.08
CA TYR A 15 -32.95 26.27 2.71
C TYR A 15 -34.46 26.52 2.58
N GLU A 16 -35.30 25.92 3.43
CA GLU A 16 -36.74 26.19 3.44
C GLU A 16 -37.03 27.62 3.93
N THR A 17 -36.38 28.04 5.03
CA THR A 17 -36.48 29.41 5.55
C THR A 17 -36.01 30.43 4.52
N ALA A 18 -34.88 30.16 3.85
CA ALA A 18 -34.38 31.01 2.77
C ALA A 18 -35.38 31.11 1.61
N ALA A 19 -36.00 30.00 1.20
CA ALA A 19 -37.00 29.99 0.14
C ALA A 19 -38.24 30.81 0.52
N GLU A 20 -38.72 30.74 1.77
CA GLU A 20 -39.83 31.56 2.25
C GLU A 20 -39.49 33.06 2.29
N LEU A 21 -38.29 33.40 2.74
CA LEU A 21 -37.80 34.79 2.75
C LEU A 21 -37.65 35.37 1.35
N PHE A 22 -37.10 34.61 0.39
CA PHE A 22 -37.03 35.04 -1.01
C PHE A 22 -38.42 35.14 -1.66
N ARG A 23 -39.34 34.22 -1.35
CA ARG A 23 -40.72 34.26 -1.81
C ARG A 23 -41.45 35.50 -1.28
N SER A 24 -41.27 35.84 0.00
CA SER A 24 -41.81 37.05 0.63
C SER A 24 -41.21 38.33 0.03
N ALA A 25 -39.90 38.34 -0.22
CA ALA A 25 -39.22 39.45 -0.88
C ALA A 25 -39.76 39.69 -2.30
N LEU A 26 -39.98 38.64 -3.09
CA LEU A 26 -40.60 38.71 -4.42
C LEU A 26 -42.06 39.18 -4.37
N ALA A 27 -42.83 38.77 -3.35
CA ALA A 27 -44.22 39.19 -3.16
C ALA A 27 -44.34 40.72 -2.98
N GLY A 28 -43.36 41.33 -2.33
CA GLY A 28 -43.31 42.77 -2.03
C GLY A 28 -42.83 43.66 -3.19
N LEU A 29 -42.47 43.10 -4.35
CA LEU A 29 -42.00 43.86 -5.50
C LEU A 29 -43.14 44.14 -6.50
N ALA A 30 -43.06 45.29 -7.18
CA ALA A 30 -44.00 45.69 -8.23
C ALA A 30 -43.69 45.05 -9.60
N GLN A 31 -42.45 44.61 -9.81
CA GLN A 31 -41.99 43.91 -11.02
C GLN A 31 -41.17 42.68 -10.61
N PRO A 32 -41.21 41.58 -11.39
CA PRO A 32 -40.44 40.38 -11.09
C PRO A 32 -38.94 40.64 -11.28
N ASP A 33 -38.13 40.29 -10.28
CA ASP A 33 -36.67 40.40 -10.33
C ASP A 33 -36.04 39.05 -10.68
N ARG A 34 -35.20 39.02 -11.74
CA ARG A 34 -34.55 37.80 -12.23
C ARG A 34 -33.59 37.20 -11.19
N GLY A 35 -32.84 38.04 -10.47
CA GLY A 35 -31.85 37.59 -9.48
C GLY A 35 -32.50 36.88 -8.30
N LEU A 36 -33.61 37.43 -7.79
CA LEU A 36 -34.40 36.81 -6.73
C LEU A 36 -35.11 35.53 -7.18
N CYS A 37 -35.55 35.44 -8.44
CA CYS A 37 -36.12 34.21 -8.98
C CYS A 37 -35.08 33.07 -9.02
N LEU A 38 -33.83 33.37 -9.40
CA LEU A 38 -32.74 32.38 -9.37
C LEU A 38 -32.40 31.93 -7.95
N ARG A 39 -32.27 32.87 -7.00
CA ARG A 39 -32.00 32.54 -5.59
C ARG A 39 -33.11 31.73 -4.94
N LEU A 40 -34.38 32.04 -5.28
CA LEU A 40 -35.53 31.23 -4.87
C LEU A 40 -35.46 29.82 -5.47
N GLY A 41 -35.13 29.69 -6.76
CA GLY A 41 -34.93 28.40 -7.43
C GLY A 41 -33.82 27.55 -6.79
N ASP A 42 -32.69 28.17 -6.46
CA ASP A 42 -31.56 27.51 -5.79
C ASP A 42 -31.94 27.03 -4.38
N ALA A 43 -32.65 27.86 -3.61
CA ALA A 43 -33.13 27.50 -2.27
C ALA A 43 -34.13 26.34 -2.31
N LEU A 44 -35.09 26.37 -3.23
CA LEU A 44 -36.08 25.31 -3.42
C LEU A 44 -35.45 24.00 -3.92
N ALA A 45 -34.45 24.07 -4.80
CA ALA A 45 -33.70 22.89 -5.28
C ALA A 45 -32.84 22.24 -4.18
N ARG A 46 -32.29 23.06 -3.26
CA ARG A 46 -31.58 22.59 -2.06
C ARG A 46 -32.53 22.00 -1.02
N ALA A 47 -33.71 22.57 -0.86
CA ALA A 47 -34.77 22.08 0.02
C ALA A 47 -35.46 20.80 -0.49
N GLY A 48 -35.23 20.40 -1.76
CA GLY A 48 -35.83 19.20 -2.36
C GLY A 48 -37.22 19.42 -2.97
N ARG A 49 -37.71 20.67 -2.99
CA ARG A 49 -38.98 21.09 -3.61
C ARG A 49 -38.81 21.32 -5.12
N LEU A 50 -38.42 20.26 -5.83
CA LEU A 50 -38.02 20.31 -7.24
C LEU A 50 -39.09 20.88 -8.19
N PRO A 51 -40.39 20.57 -8.07
CA PRO A 51 -41.42 21.15 -8.95
C PRO A 51 -41.54 22.67 -8.80
N GLU A 52 -41.39 23.18 -7.58
CA GLU A 52 -41.43 24.62 -7.30
C GLU A 52 -40.13 25.31 -7.73
N ALA A 53 -38.99 24.63 -7.58
CA ALA A 53 -37.72 25.10 -8.09
C ALA A 53 -37.76 25.29 -9.62
N LEU A 54 -38.30 24.32 -10.37
CA LEU A 54 -38.48 24.42 -11.83
C LEU A 54 -39.35 25.63 -12.21
N GLY A 55 -40.43 25.88 -11.47
CA GLY A 55 -41.28 27.08 -11.65
C GLY A 55 -40.51 28.38 -11.44
N ALA A 56 -39.70 28.47 -10.38
CA ALA A 56 -38.87 29.65 -10.10
C ALA A 56 -37.80 29.90 -11.19
N PHE A 57 -37.13 28.84 -11.69
CA PHE A 57 -36.19 28.95 -12.81
C PHE A 57 -36.89 29.35 -14.11
N ARG A 58 -38.09 28.82 -14.39
CA ARG A 58 -38.90 29.23 -15.55
C ARG A 58 -39.28 30.71 -15.48
N GLY A 59 -39.64 31.20 -14.30
CA GLY A 59 -39.86 32.62 -14.03
C GLY A 59 -38.63 33.49 -14.32
N ALA A 60 -37.44 33.04 -13.93
CA ALA A 60 -36.18 33.71 -14.28
C ALA A 60 -35.89 33.68 -15.79
N GLY A 61 -36.19 32.56 -16.48
CA GLY A 61 -36.01 32.39 -17.91
C GLY A 61 -36.85 33.33 -18.79
N ARG A 62 -38.07 33.68 -18.33
CA ARG A 62 -38.93 34.68 -18.99
C ARG A 62 -38.38 36.11 -18.93
N LEU A 63 -37.55 36.39 -17.94
CA LEU A 63 -36.92 37.70 -17.73
C LEU A 63 -35.54 37.79 -18.39
N GLY A 64 -34.97 36.65 -18.78
CA GLY A 64 -33.73 36.56 -19.54
C GLY A 64 -33.25 35.12 -19.68
N VAL A 65 -32.63 34.80 -20.83
CA VAL A 65 -32.17 33.44 -21.17
C VAL A 65 -31.40 32.80 -20.03
N LEU A 66 -31.84 31.60 -19.61
CA LEU A 66 -31.15 30.79 -18.60
C LEU A 66 -29.86 30.24 -19.18
N ARG A 67 -28.77 30.38 -18.42
CA ARG A 67 -27.48 29.79 -18.75
C ARG A 67 -27.30 28.47 -17.98
N PRO A 68 -26.65 27.46 -18.56
CA PRO A 68 -26.38 26.20 -17.85
C PRO A 68 -25.73 26.40 -16.48
N ASP A 69 -24.78 27.35 -16.36
CA ASP A 69 -24.07 27.62 -15.11
C ASP A 69 -25.00 28.04 -13.95
N GLU A 70 -26.17 28.63 -14.26
CA GLU A 70 -27.18 29.08 -13.29
C GLU A 70 -28.03 27.92 -12.74
N LEU A 71 -27.98 26.73 -13.34
CA LEU A 71 -28.79 25.56 -12.94
C LEU A 71 -28.01 24.58 -12.05
N GLY A 72 -26.93 25.03 -11.43
CA GLY A 72 -26.01 24.16 -10.68
C GLY A 72 -26.66 23.52 -9.46
N GLU A 73 -27.51 24.26 -8.76
CA GLU A 73 -28.22 23.76 -7.59
C GLU A 73 -29.43 22.91 -7.95
N LEU A 74 -30.08 23.21 -9.08
CA LEU A 74 -31.12 22.36 -9.67
C LEU A 74 -30.57 20.99 -10.07
N ALA A 75 -29.43 20.95 -10.77
CA ALA A 75 -28.75 19.70 -11.12
C ALA A 75 -28.35 18.89 -9.88
N GLY A 76 -27.84 19.57 -8.84
CA GLY A 76 -27.53 18.94 -7.55
C GLY A 76 -28.76 18.41 -6.82
N GLY A 77 -29.88 19.15 -6.83
CA GLY A 77 -31.15 18.74 -6.24
C GLY A 77 -31.75 17.53 -6.92
N LEU A 78 -31.78 17.52 -8.26
CA LEU A 78 -32.23 16.40 -9.07
C LEU A 78 -31.35 15.15 -8.87
N ALA A 79 -30.03 15.32 -8.78
CA ALA A 79 -29.11 14.23 -8.50
C ALA A 79 -29.33 13.63 -7.10
N ARG A 80 -29.56 14.46 -6.06
CA ARG A 80 -29.90 13.99 -4.71
C ARG A 80 -31.20 13.20 -4.67
N ALA A 81 -32.20 13.59 -5.46
CA ALA A 81 -33.47 12.86 -5.57
C ALA A 81 -33.34 11.50 -6.29
N LEU A 82 -32.33 11.34 -7.15
CA LEU A 82 -32.05 10.11 -7.92
C LEU A 82 -31.05 9.16 -7.26
N GLY A 83 -30.25 9.64 -6.31
CA GLY A 83 -29.16 8.86 -5.70
C GLY A 83 -29.65 7.61 -4.95
N PRO A 84 -28.80 6.59 -4.82
CA PRO A 84 -29.12 5.40 -4.04
C PRO A 84 -29.47 5.79 -2.59
N ARG A 85 -30.65 5.35 -2.12
CA ARG A 85 -31.21 5.70 -0.79
C ARG A 85 -30.31 5.31 0.40
N GLU A 86 -29.36 4.40 0.19
CA GLU A 86 -28.39 3.94 1.21
C GLU A 86 -27.43 5.03 1.72
N ARG A 87 -27.36 6.21 1.08
CA ARG A 87 -26.54 7.36 1.54
C ARG A 87 -27.31 8.41 2.34
N GLN A 88 -28.61 8.23 2.63
CA GLN A 88 -29.32 9.09 3.58
C GLN A 88 -28.89 8.72 5.01
N GLN A 89 -27.73 9.21 5.45
CA GLN A 89 -27.47 9.34 6.88
C GLN A 89 -28.48 10.36 7.45
N PRO A 90 -29.16 10.07 8.57
CA PRO A 90 -29.92 11.09 9.28
C PRO A 90 -28.93 12.15 9.79
N ASP A 91 -29.31 13.43 9.67
CA ASP A 91 -28.53 14.60 10.06
C ASP A 91 -27.73 14.40 11.35
N ARG A 92 -26.40 14.31 11.22
CA ARG A 92 -25.49 14.47 12.36
C ARG A 92 -25.25 15.96 12.57
N LYS A 93 -25.67 16.46 13.73
CA LYS A 93 -25.34 17.82 14.20
C LYS A 93 -23.82 18.01 14.30
N PRO A 94 -23.30 19.21 13.99
CA PRO A 94 -21.89 19.52 14.12
C PRO A 94 -21.55 19.78 15.59
N GLY A 95 -20.78 18.88 16.20
CA GLY A 95 -20.34 19.04 17.58
C GLY A 95 -19.91 17.73 18.21
N ASP A 96 -18.82 17.15 17.73
CA ASP A 96 -17.80 16.54 18.60
C ASP A 96 -16.57 16.23 17.76
N ALA A 97 -15.51 17.01 17.98
CA ALA A 97 -14.18 16.72 17.50
C ALA A 97 -13.47 15.91 18.59
N SER A 98 -13.34 14.61 18.37
CA SER A 98 -12.31 13.81 19.03
C SER A 98 -11.48 13.11 17.95
N GLU A 99 -10.18 13.43 17.99
CA GLU A 99 -9.14 12.86 17.16
C GLU A 99 -8.93 11.39 17.53
N GLU A 100 -9.37 10.45 16.69
CA GLU A 100 -8.71 9.15 16.58
C GLU A 100 -8.67 8.72 15.10
N ALA A 101 -7.46 8.67 14.55
CA ALA A 101 -7.19 8.17 13.21
C ALA A 101 -7.54 6.66 13.13
N PRO A 102 -8.26 6.19 12.10
CA PRO A 102 -8.54 4.77 11.97
C PRO A 102 -7.26 4.04 11.59
N SER A 103 -6.67 3.34 12.57
CA SER A 103 -5.63 2.35 12.30
C SER A 103 -6.26 1.24 11.44
N TRP A 104 -5.90 1.18 10.17
CA TRP A 104 -6.20 0.04 9.32
C TRP A 104 -5.40 -1.16 9.83
N ARG A 105 -6.00 -1.97 10.69
CA ARG A 105 -5.62 -3.37 10.85
C ARG A 105 -6.44 -4.18 9.85
N PRO A 106 -5.83 -4.92 8.91
CA PRO A 106 -6.59 -5.86 8.11
C PRO A 106 -7.12 -6.92 9.06
N SER A 107 -8.45 -7.05 9.16
CA SER A 107 -9.05 -8.24 9.73
C SER A 107 -8.64 -9.41 8.84
N VAL A 108 -7.91 -10.37 9.42
CA VAL A 108 -7.55 -11.63 8.75
C VAL A 108 -8.82 -12.46 8.67
N SER A 109 -9.68 -12.12 7.70
CA SER A 109 -10.61 -13.06 7.11
C SER A 109 -9.81 -13.84 6.07
N ALA A 110 -9.79 -15.16 6.20
CA ALA A 110 -9.11 -16.03 5.24
C ALA A 110 -9.60 -15.70 3.82
N PRO A 111 -8.71 -15.51 2.82
CA PRO A 111 -9.14 -15.18 1.48
C PRO A 111 -9.98 -16.33 0.92
N ALA A 112 -11.19 -15.98 0.47
CA ALA A 112 -12.09 -16.86 -0.22
C ALA A 112 -11.55 -17.08 -1.64
N SER A 113 -11.31 -18.33 -2.02
CA SER A 113 -10.80 -18.73 -3.34
C SER A 113 -9.33 -18.34 -3.68
N PRO A 114 -8.60 -19.20 -4.42
CA PRO A 114 -7.23 -18.91 -4.88
C PRO A 114 -7.07 -17.64 -5.73
N ARG A 115 -8.15 -17.19 -6.37
CA ARG A 115 -8.19 -16.00 -7.23
C ARG A 115 -7.93 -14.71 -6.45
N ASP A 116 -8.33 -14.66 -5.20
CA ASP A 116 -8.23 -13.47 -4.36
C ASP A 116 -6.77 -13.19 -3.95
N LEU A 117 -5.96 -14.24 -3.77
CA LEU A 117 -4.53 -14.13 -3.46
C LEU A 117 -3.73 -13.50 -4.61
N LEU A 118 -4.07 -13.85 -5.85
CA LEU A 118 -3.43 -13.31 -7.06
C LEU A 118 -4.07 -12.00 -7.54
N GLY A 119 -4.96 -11.42 -6.73
CA GLY A 119 -5.51 -10.10 -6.89
C GLY A 119 -4.49 -8.98 -6.59
N CYS A 120 -4.59 -7.89 -7.33
CA CYS A 120 -3.83 -6.68 -7.03
C CYS A 120 -4.50 -5.93 -5.86
N PRO A 121 -3.79 -5.63 -4.76
CA PRO A 121 -4.39 -4.98 -3.59
C PRO A 121 -4.86 -3.54 -3.87
N ARG A 122 -4.38 -2.91 -4.95
CA ARG A 122 -4.77 -1.53 -5.32
C ARG A 122 -5.98 -1.45 -6.26
N CYS A 123 -6.09 -2.37 -7.22
CA CYS A 123 -7.20 -2.34 -8.18
C CYS A 123 -8.19 -3.47 -8.01
N GLN A 124 -7.96 -4.38 -7.06
CA GLN A 124 -8.82 -5.51 -6.69
C GLN A 124 -9.14 -6.44 -7.86
N ARG A 125 -8.32 -6.43 -8.91
CA ARG A 125 -8.41 -7.34 -10.06
C ARG A 125 -7.19 -8.22 -10.11
N LEU A 126 -7.28 -9.37 -10.80
CA LEU A 126 -6.15 -10.25 -11.07
C LEU A 126 -4.91 -9.44 -11.51
N LEU A 127 -3.75 -9.77 -10.96
CA LEU A 127 -2.50 -9.09 -11.27
C LEU A 127 -2.20 -9.13 -12.77
N TYR A 128 -1.73 -8.00 -13.31
CA TYR A 128 -1.28 -7.91 -14.70
C TYR A 128 0.04 -7.16 -14.76
N LYS A 129 1.05 -7.81 -15.35
CA LYS A 129 2.45 -7.35 -15.31
C LYS A 129 2.84 -7.02 -13.85
N PRO A 130 2.84 -8.03 -12.96
CA PRO A 130 3.08 -7.82 -11.53
C PRO A 130 4.45 -7.19 -11.30
N VAL A 131 4.53 -6.22 -10.39
CA VAL A 131 5.77 -5.55 -9.98
C VAL A 131 5.85 -5.60 -8.46
N THR A 132 6.99 -6.03 -7.94
CA THR A 132 7.25 -6.07 -6.49
C THR A 132 7.86 -4.75 -6.04
N LEU A 133 7.23 -4.10 -5.06
CA LEU A 133 7.64 -2.83 -4.45
C LEU A 133 8.80 -3.05 -3.46
N PRO A 134 9.54 -1.99 -3.04
CA PRO A 134 10.67 -2.19 -2.13
C PRO A 134 10.23 -2.72 -0.77
N CYS A 135 8.97 -2.53 -0.37
CA CYS A 135 8.38 -3.09 0.85
C CYS A 135 7.94 -4.56 0.73
N GLY A 136 8.17 -5.24 -0.40
CA GLY A 136 7.76 -6.65 -0.60
C GLY A 136 6.38 -6.85 -1.23
N LEU A 137 5.51 -5.83 -1.20
CA LEU A 137 4.18 -5.89 -1.78
C LEU A 137 4.20 -5.99 -3.31
N THR A 138 3.40 -6.88 -3.89
CA THR A 138 3.26 -7.02 -5.34
C THR A 138 1.98 -6.36 -5.85
N VAL A 139 2.10 -5.49 -6.85
CA VAL A 139 0.99 -4.76 -7.47
C VAL A 139 1.08 -4.81 -9.00
N CYS A 140 0.01 -4.46 -9.71
CA CYS A 140 0.10 -4.28 -11.17
C CYS A 140 1.09 -3.14 -11.49
N ARG A 141 1.85 -3.26 -12.59
CA ARG A 141 2.75 -2.18 -13.07
C ARG A 141 2.07 -0.81 -13.19
N ARG A 142 0.79 -0.76 -13.59
CA ARG A 142 0.01 0.48 -13.68
C ARG A 142 -0.45 1.02 -12.33
N CYS A 143 -0.58 0.15 -11.34
CA CYS A 143 -0.94 0.54 -9.98
C CYS A 143 0.28 0.97 -9.18
N ALA A 144 1.49 0.64 -9.63
CA ALA A 144 2.73 1.21 -9.12
C ALA A 144 2.90 2.64 -9.66
N GLU A 145 2.16 3.60 -9.08
CA GLU A 145 2.35 5.04 -9.35
C GLU A 145 3.74 5.49 -8.87
N PRO A 146 4.44 6.36 -9.64
CA PRO A 146 5.72 6.93 -9.24
C PRO A 146 5.49 7.99 -8.16
N GLY A 147 6.00 7.75 -6.94
CA GLY A 147 6.14 8.83 -5.96
C GLY A 147 7.09 9.92 -6.47
N PRO A 148 7.11 11.12 -5.83
CA PRO A 148 8.08 12.17 -6.15
C PRO A 148 9.47 11.70 -5.69
N GLY A 149 10.18 11.05 -6.61
CA GLY A 149 11.48 10.44 -6.38
C GLY A 149 11.66 9.35 -7.40
N ARG A 150 12.61 9.54 -8.34
CA ARG A 150 12.93 8.58 -9.40
C ARG A 150 13.41 7.25 -8.79
N LEU A 151 12.49 6.37 -8.43
CA LEU A 151 12.80 4.95 -8.34
C LEU A 151 12.86 4.43 -9.78
N SER A 152 13.96 3.76 -10.12
CA SER A 152 14.14 3.06 -11.39
C SER A 152 12.85 2.35 -11.80
N ALA A 153 12.51 2.43 -13.10
CA ALA A 153 11.30 1.82 -13.64
C ALA A 153 11.32 0.31 -13.37
N ARG A 154 10.67 -0.12 -12.28
CA ARG A 154 10.70 -1.50 -11.83
C ARG A 154 10.15 -2.42 -12.91
N ARG A 155 10.85 -3.52 -13.13
CA ARG A 155 10.44 -4.53 -14.11
C ARG A 155 9.46 -5.51 -13.51
N VAL A 156 8.81 -6.23 -14.40
CA VAL A 156 7.82 -7.25 -14.05
C VAL A 156 8.50 -8.37 -13.28
N ASN A 157 7.88 -8.85 -12.21
CA ASN A 157 8.29 -10.04 -11.49
C ASN A 157 8.14 -11.26 -12.40
N VAL A 158 9.26 -11.89 -12.78
CA VAL A 158 9.29 -12.97 -13.77
C VAL A 158 8.59 -14.24 -13.26
N VAL A 159 8.84 -14.61 -12.00
CA VAL A 159 8.26 -15.80 -11.36
C VAL A 159 6.74 -15.66 -11.30
N LEU A 160 6.25 -14.56 -10.71
CA LEU A 160 4.81 -14.33 -10.57
C LEU A 160 4.12 -14.09 -11.92
N SER A 161 4.81 -13.52 -12.91
CA SER A 161 4.25 -13.40 -14.26
C SER A 161 4.06 -14.75 -14.93
N SER A 162 5.02 -15.66 -14.78
CA SER A 162 4.95 -17.02 -15.35
C SER A 162 3.83 -17.82 -14.67
N LEU A 163 3.74 -17.70 -13.34
CA LEU A 163 2.68 -18.33 -12.55
C LEU A 163 1.27 -17.84 -12.96
N LEU A 164 1.08 -16.54 -13.16
CA LEU A 164 -0.20 -15.98 -13.62
C LEU A 164 -0.59 -16.52 -15.01
N GLU A 165 0.37 -16.68 -15.92
CA GLU A 165 0.12 -17.24 -17.25
C GLU A 165 -0.22 -18.73 -17.20
N LYS A 166 0.36 -19.49 -16.25
CA LYS A 166 0.04 -20.91 -16.00
C LYS A 166 -1.35 -21.08 -15.37
N CYS A 167 -1.65 -20.31 -14.32
CA CYS A 167 -2.88 -20.45 -13.55
C CYS A 167 -4.12 -19.85 -14.23
N PHE A 168 -3.96 -18.74 -14.97
CA PHE A 168 -5.06 -17.98 -15.58
C PHE A 168 -4.75 -17.58 -17.03
N PRO A 169 -4.58 -18.56 -17.94
CA PRO A 169 -4.13 -18.28 -19.31
C PRO A 169 -5.13 -17.44 -20.10
N ALA A 170 -6.43 -17.69 -19.94
CA ALA A 170 -7.49 -16.96 -20.65
C ALA A 170 -7.57 -15.49 -20.19
N GLU A 171 -7.56 -15.27 -18.87
CA GLU A 171 -7.64 -13.94 -18.27
C GLU A 171 -6.36 -13.14 -18.53
N CYS A 172 -5.18 -13.76 -18.43
CA CYS A 172 -3.92 -13.12 -18.79
C CYS A 172 -3.90 -12.68 -20.26
N ARG A 173 -4.39 -13.54 -21.17
CA ARG A 173 -4.52 -13.22 -22.58
C ARG A 173 -5.53 -12.10 -22.83
N ALA A 174 -6.70 -12.14 -22.19
CA ALA A 174 -7.71 -11.08 -22.26
C ALA A 174 -7.15 -9.73 -21.81
N ARG A 175 -6.43 -9.69 -20.68
CA ARG A 175 -5.80 -8.45 -20.18
C ARG A 175 -4.66 -7.95 -21.06
N ARG A 176 -3.91 -8.85 -21.70
CA ARG A 176 -2.88 -8.51 -22.68
C ARG A 176 -3.50 -7.82 -23.90
N LEU A 177 -4.58 -8.40 -24.44
CA LEU A 177 -5.35 -7.84 -25.55
C LEU A 177 -5.99 -6.50 -25.18
N ALA A 178 -6.54 -6.36 -23.98
CA ALA A 178 -7.06 -5.09 -23.46
C ALA A 178 -5.97 -4.01 -23.37
N GLY A 179 -4.76 -4.39 -22.96
CA GLY A 179 -3.60 -3.50 -22.94
C GLY A 179 -3.20 -3.03 -24.35
N GLN A 180 -3.25 -3.92 -25.34
CA GLN A 180 -3.01 -3.59 -26.75
C GLN A 180 -4.09 -2.67 -27.30
N ALA A 181 -5.37 -2.96 -27.03
CA ALA A 181 -6.50 -2.12 -27.42
C ALA A 181 -6.35 -0.69 -26.90
N ARG A 182 -6.02 -0.50 -25.61
CA ARG A 182 -5.75 0.83 -25.03
C ARG A 182 -4.52 1.52 -25.62
N SER A 183 -3.51 0.75 -26.07
CA SER A 183 -2.35 1.32 -26.75
C SER A 183 -2.71 1.84 -28.14
N LEU A 184 -3.47 1.05 -28.91
CA LEU A 184 -3.95 1.40 -30.24
C LEU A 184 -4.93 2.58 -30.19
N GLN A 185 -5.81 2.62 -29.17
CA GLN A 185 -6.69 3.75 -28.91
C GLN A 185 -5.89 5.05 -28.73
N ARG A 186 -4.79 5.03 -27.96
CA ARG A 186 -3.89 6.19 -27.79
C ARG A 186 -3.15 6.59 -29.06
N GLN A 187 -2.93 5.63 -29.97
CA GLN A 187 -2.35 5.85 -31.29
C GLN A 187 -3.39 6.28 -32.34
N GLN A 188 -4.63 6.56 -31.93
CA GLN A 188 -5.75 6.96 -32.79
C GLN A 188 -6.11 5.92 -33.88
N GLN A 189 -5.97 4.63 -33.56
CA GLN A 189 -6.40 3.52 -34.44
C GLN A 189 -7.59 2.77 -33.81
N PRO A 190 -8.83 3.31 -33.86
CA PRO A 190 -9.97 2.78 -33.14
C PRO A 190 -10.46 1.42 -33.69
N GLU A 191 -10.39 1.17 -35.00
CA GLU A 191 -10.84 -0.08 -35.61
C GLU A 191 -9.94 -1.26 -35.19
N ALA A 192 -8.62 -1.05 -35.22
CA ALA A 192 -7.65 -2.04 -34.75
C ALA A 192 -7.78 -2.27 -33.24
N ALA A 193 -8.03 -1.20 -32.46
CA ALA A 193 -8.29 -1.31 -31.03
C ALA A 193 -9.57 -2.12 -30.73
N LEU A 194 -10.63 -1.89 -31.51
CA LEU A 194 -11.90 -2.60 -31.39
C LEU A 194 -11.72 -4.10 -31.65
N LEU A 195 -10.98 -4.47 -32.71
CA LEU A 195 -10.68 -5.87 -33.01
C LEU A 195 -9.99 -6.57 -31.84
N ARG A 196 -8.98 -5.94 -31.22
CA ARG A 196 -8.29 -6.49 -30.04
C ARG A 196 -9.22 -6.57 -28.82
N CYS A 197 -10.15 -5.63 -28.69
CA CYS A 197 -11.13 -5.65 -27.61
C CYS A 197 -12.14 -6.79 -27.78
N HIS A 198 -12.60 -7.08 -29.01
CA HIS A 198 -13.43 -8.25 -29.30
C HIS A 198 -12.72 -9.56 -28.94
N GLN A 199 -11.48 -9.73 -29.40
CA GLN A 199 -10.68 -10.90 -29.04
C GLN A 199 -10.50 -11.07 -27.52
N ALA A 200 -10.49 -9.97 -26.76
CA ALA A 200 -10.43 -10.02 -25.30
C ALA A 200 -11.77 -10.46 -24.68
N LEU A 201 -12.88 -9.98 -25.22
CA LEU A 201 -14.24 -10.34 -24.78
C LEU A 201 -14.63 -11.77 -25.18
N ASP A 202 -14.09 -12.30 -26.28
CA ASP A 202 -14.25 -13.71 -26.64
C ASP A 202 -13.70 -14.66 -25.56
N LEU A 203 -12.70 -14.19 -24.79
CA LEU A 203 -12.10 -14.93 -23.68
C LEU A 203 -12.77 -14.64 -22.34
N ALA A 204 -13.37 -13.47 -22.18
CA ALA A 204 -13.98 -12.99 -20.94
C ALA A 204 -15.21 -12.11 -21.26
N PRO A 205 -16.36 -12.70 -21.61
CA PRO A 205 -17.51 -11.97 -22.15
C PRO A 205 -18.15 -11.03 -21.11
N ASP A 206 -18.12 -11.41 -19.84
CA ASP A 206 -18.77 -10.68 -18.74
C ASP A 206 -17.83 -9.69 -18.02
N ASP A 207 -16.62 -9.44 -18.52
CA ASP A 207 -15.71 -8.47 -17.91
C ASP A 207 -16.19 -7.03 -18.16
N SER A 208 -16.81 -6.43 -17.13
CA SER A 208 -17.30 -5.04 -17.11
C SER A 208 -16.27 -4.03 -17.61
N SER A 209 -14.97 -4.28 -17.35
CA SER A 209 -13.90 -3.36 -17.74
C SER A 209 -13.52 -3.45 -19.22
N LEU A 210 -13.75 -4.60 -19.86
CA LEU A 210 -13.61 -4.80 -21.30
C LEU A 210 -14.83 -4.25 -22.04
N LEU A 211 -16.04 -4.51 -21.54
CA LEU A 211 -17.28 -3.94 -22.09
C LEU A 211 -17.24 -2.42 -22.08
N LEU A 212 -16.78 -1.81 -20.97
CA LEU A 212 -16.61 -0.36 -20.87
C LEU A 212 -15.56 0.17 -21.87
N LEU A 213 -14.45 -0.55 -22.06
CA LEU A 213 -13.44 -0.18 -23.07
C LEU A 213 -14.02 -0.25 -24.49
N ARG A 214 -14.82 -1.27 -24.79
CA ARG A 214 -15.48 -1.41 -26.10
C ARG A 214 -16.50 -0.30 -26.35
N ALA A 215 -17.31 0.04 -25.34
CA ALA A 215 -18.24 1.17 -25.39
C ALA A 215 -17.53 2.51 -25.68
N GLU A 216 -16.40 2.78 -25.02
CA GLU A 216 -15.57 3.97 -25.30
C GLU A 216 -15.05 4.01 -26.75
N LEU A 217 -14.67 2.86 -27.30
CA LEU A 217 -14.24 2.75 -28.69
C LEU A 217 -15.40 3.00 -29.67
N TYR A 218 -16.58 2.42 -29.41
CA TYR A 218 -17.78 2.67 -30.21
C TYR A 218 -18.21 4.15 -30.20
N LEU A 219 -18.11 4.84 -29.05
CA LEU A 219 -18.32 6.29 -28.98
C LEU A 219 -17.36 7.06 -29.89
N THR A 220 -16.09 6.66 -29.92
CA THR A 220 -15.07 7.29 -30.77
C THR A 220 -15.40 7.11 -32.26
N MET A 221 -15.99 5.97 -32.64
CA MET A 221 -16.43 5.66 -34.00
C MET A 221 -17.86 6.12 -34.32
N LYS A 222 -18.52 6.85 -33.40
CA LYS A 222 -19.92 7.31 -33.53
C LYS A 222 -20.95 6.19 -33.72
N SER A 223 -20.64 4.98 -33.26
CA SER A 223 -21.54 3.82 -33.26
C SER A 223 -22.32 3.80 -31.94
N TYR A 224 -23.30 4.70 -31.81
CA TYR A 224 -23.91 5.01 -30.51
C TYR A 224 -24.83 3.91 -29.97
N GLU A 225 -25.50 3.14 -30.83
CA GLU A 225 -26.36 2.03 -30.41
C GLU A 225 -25.56 0.91 -29.73
N GLN A 226 -24.44 0.49 -30.32
CA GLN A 226 -23.57 -0.53 -29.73
C GLN A 226 -22.91 -0.03 -28.44
N ALA A 227 -22.48 1.24 -28.40
CA ALA A 227 -21.95 1.86 -27.18
C ALA A 227 -22.97 1.84 -26.04
N LEU A 228 -24.25 2.12 -26.34
CA LEU A 228 -25.33 2.10 -25.36
C LEU A 228 -25.60 0.70 -24.82
N GLN A 229 -25.54 -0.33 -25.67
CA GLN A 229 -25.76 -1.72 -25.26
C GLN A 229 -24.69 -2.17 -24.25
N ASP A 230 -23.42 -1.96 -24.58
CA ASP A 230 -22.30 -2.32 -23.70
C ASP A 230 -22.33 -1.52 -22.40
N ALA A 231 -22.54 -0.20 -22.48
CA ALA A 231 -22.61 0.64 -21.29
C ALA A 231 -23.81 0.30 -20.40
N SER A 232 -24.95 -0.09 -20.97
CA SER A 232 -26.12 -0.53 -20.21
C SER A 232 -25.86 -1.84 -19.48
N THR A 233 -25.17 -2.78 -20.12
CA THR A 233 -24.74 -4.04 -19.50
C THR A 233 -23.78 -3.78 -18.33
N VAL A 234 -22.80 -2.89 -18.51
CA VAL A 234 -21.88 -2.48 -17.42
C VAL A 234 -22.64 -1.84 -16.26
N CYS A 235 -23.60 -0.96 -16.52
CA CYS A 235 -24.42 -0.33 -15.49
C CYS A 235 -25.35 -1.31 -14.76
N GLN A 236 -25.76 -2.41 -15.41
CA GLN A 236 -26.52 -3.48 -14.77
C GLN A 236 -25.63 -4.34 -13.87
N ASN A 237 -24.43 -4.68 -14.33
CA ASN A 237 -23.48 -5.51 -13.59
C ASN A 237 -22.83 -4.74 -12.42
N GLU A 238 -22.49 -3.47 -12.61
CA GLU A 238 -21.86 -2.59 -11.62
C GLU A 238 -22.62 -1.26 -11.48
N PRO A 239 -23.75 -1.22 -10.74
CA PRO A 239 -24.59 -0.03 -10.63
C PRO A 239 -23.86 1.18 -10.05
N LEU A 240 -22.86 0.97 -9.19
CA LEU A 240 -22.13 2.02 -8.49
C LEU A 240 -20.93 2.57 -9.28
N LEU A 241 -20.66 2.08 -10.49
CA LEU A 241 -19.51 2.52 -11.29
C LEU A 241 -19.84 3.84 -12.04
N PRO A 242 -19.31 5.01 -11.61
CA PRO A 242 -19.70 6.30 -12.21
C PRO A 242 -19.30 6.41 -13.69
N LYS A 243 -18.19 5.77 -14.05
CA LYS A 243 -17.66 5.78 -15.40
C LYS A 243 -18.57 5.04 -16.40
N GLY A 244 -19.23 3.97 -15.97
CA GLY A 244 -20.20 3.24 -16.81
C GLY A 244 -21.39 4.13 -17.19
N HIS A 245 -21.98 4.80 -16.20
CA HIS A 245 -23.10 5.72 -16.41
C HIS A 245 -22.72 6.94 -17.25
N HIS A 246 -21.47 7.42 -17.12
CA HIS A 246 -20.99 8.53 -17.93
C HIS A 246 -20.91 8.16 -19.41
N VAL A 247 -20.32 6.99 -19.72
CA VAL A 247 -20.26 6.47 -21.10
C VAL A 247 -21.65 6.20 -21.66
N LYS A 248 -22.58 5.69 -20.83
CA LYS A 248 -23.99 5.52 -21.19
C LYS A 248 -24.66 6.86 -21.56
N ALA A 249 -24.44 7.90 -20.77
CA ALA A 249 -24.99 9.24 -21.04
C ALA A 249 -24.47 9.83 -22.37
N LEU A 250 -23.17 9.66 -22.65
CA LEU A 250 -22.58 10.09 -23.92
C LEU A 250 -23.16 9.33 -25.12
N ALA A 251 -23.41 8.03 -24.99
CA ALA A 251 -24.04 7.23 -26.05
C ALA A 251 -25.48 7.69 -26.31
N LEU A 252 -26.27 7.92 -25.26
CA LEU A 252 -27.63 8.44 -25.36
C LEU A 252 -27.68 9.85 -25.96
N SER A 253 -26.66 10.68 -25.69
CA SER A 253 -26.54 12.03 -26.23
C SER A 253 -26.30 12.00 -27.74
N GLY A 254 -25.43 11.10 -28.21
CA GLY A 254 -25.24 10.86 -29.65
C GLY A 254 -26.51 10.36 -30.38
N LEU A 255 -27.42 9.70 -29.67
CA LEU A 255 -28.73 9.23 -30.18
C LEU A 255 -29.86 10.27 -30.04
N GLY A 256 -29.60 11.44 -29.44
CA GLY A 256 -30.62 12.48 -29.22
C GLY A 256 -31.71 12.14 -28.20
N ARG A 257 -31.48 11.17 -27.29
CA ARG A 257 -32.46 10.74 -26.27
C ARG A 257 -32.40 11.61 -25.00
N SER A 258 -32.70 12.89 -25.10
CA SER A 258 -32.41 13.90 -24.06
C SER A 258 -32.94 13.59 -22.65
N LYS A 259 -34.13 12.98 -22.51
CA LYS A 259 -34.68 12.59 -21.20
C LYS A 259 -33.84 11.52 -20.49
N GLU A 260 -33.36 10.52 -21.23
CA GLU A 260 -32.53 9.43 -20.68
C GLU A 260 -31.09 9.87 -20.44
N VAL A 261 -30.57 10.78 -21.28
CA VAL A 261 -29.27 11.44 -21.08
C VAL A 261 -29.25 12.15 -19.73
N LEU A 262 -30.29 12.94 -19.46
CA LEU A 262 -30.39 13.68 -18.22
C LEU A 262 -30.39 12.75 -17.00
N ARG A 263 -31.19 11.68 -17.05
CA ARG A 263 -31.24 10.68 -15.98
C ARG A 263 -29.86 10.03 -15.74
N ALA A 264 -29.13 9.68 -16.80
CA ALA A 264 -27.81 9.06 -16.68
C ALA A 264 -26.75 10.02 -16.13
N PHE A 265 -26.73 11.29 -16.55
CA PHE A 265 -25.80 12.30 -15.99
C PHE A 265 -26.12 12.65 -14.54
N LEU A 266 -27.40 12.77 -14.18
CA LEU A 266 -27.81 13.01 -12.79
C LEU A 266 -27.43 11.84 -11.88
N TYR A 267 -27.55 10.60 -12.37
CA TYR A 267 -27.09 9.43 -11.64
C TYR A 267 -25.56 9.44 -11.45
N CYS A 268 -24.78 9.86 -12.46
CA CYS A 268 -23.34 10.07 -12.32
C CYS A 268 -23.00 11.10 -11.25
N LEU A 269 -23.73 12.23 -11.22
CA LEU A 269 -23.57 13.28 -10.20
C LEU A 269 -23.94 12.81 -8.81
N ALA A 270 -24.96 11.96 -8.69
CA ALA A 270 -25.34 11.37 -7.42
C ALA A 270 -24.24 10.43 -6.87
N LEU A 271 -23.54 9.70 -7.75
CA LEU A 271 -22.43 8.85 -7.37
C LEU A 271 -21.15 9.65 -7.06
N ASN A 272 -20.87 10.71 -7.84
CA ASN A 272 -19.69 11.58 -7.70
C ASN A 272 -20.06 13.08 -7.81
N PRO A 273 -20.41 13.74 -6.69
CA PRO A 273 -20.84 15.15 -6.67
C PRO A 273 -19.76 16.16 -7.08
N GLU A 274 -18.48 15.82 -6.92
CA GLU A 274 -17.33 16.71 -7.18
C GLU A 274 -16.98 16.82 -8.67
N SER A 275 -17.69 16.11 -9.55
CA SER A 275 -17.39 16.11 -10.99
C SER A 275 -17.94 17.33 -11.72
N HIS A 276 -17.14 18.39 -11.81
CA HIS A 276 -17.52 19.62 -12.54
C HIS A 276 -17.86 19.39 -14.01
N SER A 277 -17.18 18.46 -14.70
CA SER A 277 -17.45 18.17 -16.12
C SER A 277 -18.84 17.57 -16.32
N VAL A 278 -19.23 16.61 -15.48
CA VAL A 278 -20.54 15.98 -15.54
C VAL A 278 -21.62 16.98 -15.14
N LYS A 279 -21.33 17.86 -14.17
CA LYS A 279 -22.26 18.91 -13.73
C LYS A 279 -22.61 19.86 -14.87
N LYS A 280 -21.60 20.32 -15.62
CA LYS A 280 -21.79 21.19 -16.79
C LYS A 280 -22.64 20.53 -17.88
N GLU A 281 -22.39 19.25 -18.19
CA GLU A 281 -23.20 18.55 -19.18
C GLU A 281 -24.64 18.30 -18.69
N ALA A 282 -24.84 17.95 -17.42
CA ALA A 282 -26.18 17.85 -16.85
C ALA A 282 -26.93 19.18 -16.94
N GLN A 283 -26.28 20.29 -16.58
CA GLN A 283 -26.86 21.64 -16.67
C GLN A 283 -27.30 22.01 -18.10
N LYS A 284 -26.50 21.67 -19.12
CA LYS A 284 -26.87 21.88 -20.53
C LYS A 284 -28.11 21.07 -20.91
N VAL A 285 -28.14 19.79 -20.55
CA VAL A 285 -29.28 18.92 -20.87
C VAL A 285 -30.54 19.35 -20.09
N ILE A 286 -30.42 19.89 -18.88
CA ILE A 286 -31.55 20.49 -18.14
C ILE A 286 -32.10 21.71 -18.89
N CYS A 287 -31.22 22.60 -19.40
CA CYS A 287 -31.64 23.70 -20.26
C CYS A 287 -32.42 23.19 -21.48
N GLU A 288 -31.92 22.15 -22.16
CA GLU A 288 -32.57 21.60 -23.35
C GLU A 288 -33.93 20.92 -23.05
N VAL A 289 -34.02 20.16 -21.95
CA VAL A 289 -35.20 19.35 -21.61
C VAL A 289 -36.33 20.19 -21.00
N PHE A 290 -36.00 21.10 -20.07
CA PHE A 290 -37.02 21.87 -19.33
C PHE A 290 -37.20 23.28 -19.89
N PHE A 291 -36.21 23.84 -20.59
CA PHE A 291 -36.23 25.24 -21.05
C PHE A 291 -35.89 25.36 -22.56
N PRO A 292 -36.62 24.66 -23.46
CA PRO A 292 -36.37 24.74 -24.90
C PRO A 292 -36.58 26.16 -25.43
N ALA A 293 -35.77 26.57 -26.41
CA ALA A 293 -35.68 27.95 -26.91
C ALA A 293 -36.88 28.43 -27.77
N SER A 294 -38.11 28.03 -27.47
CA SER A 294 -39.32 28.47 -28.17
C SER A 294 -40.34 29.06 -27.21
N GLU A 295 -40.21 30.37 -26.93
CA GLU A 295 -41.30 31.36 -26.96
C GLU A 295 -40.71 32.78 -26.74
N ASN A 296 -40.52 33.49 -27.86
CA ASN A 296 -40.48 34.95 -28.08
C ASN A 296 -39.65 35.90 -27.19
N GLY A 297 -38.83 36.71 -27.87
CA GLY A 297 -37.95 37.75 -27.32
C GLY A 297 -38.65 38.97 -26.69
N PRO A 298 -37.88 40.01 -26.33
CA PRO A 298 -38.33 41.10 -25.46
C PRO A 298 -39.37 41.98 -26.18
N GLN A 299 -40.62 41.96 -25.73
CA GLN A 299 -41.62 42.95 -26.14
C GLN A 299 -41.75 44.05 -25.07
N ASN A 300 -41.46 45.27 -25.50
CA ASN A 300 -41.68 46.51 -24.76
C ASN A 300 -43.17 46.90 -24.72
N LEU A 301 -43.56 47.50 -23.57
CA LEU A 301 -44.54 48.61 -23.38
C LEU A 301 -46.05 48.29 -23.13
N PRO A 302 -46.88 49.24 -22.59
CA PRO A 302 -47.10 49.57 -21.18
C PRO A 302 -48.57 49.43 -20.67
N SER A 303 -48.73 49.51 -19.34
CA SER A 303 -49.89 49.92 -18.51
C SER A 303 -51.36 49.57 -18.86
N ALA A 304 -52.02 49.02 -17.83
CA ALA A 304 -53.44 49.16 -17.43
C ALA A 304 -54.52 48.25 -18.07
N THR A 305 -54.79 47.16 -17.34
CA THR A 305 -56.11 46.65 -16.90
C THR A 305 -57.31 46.76 -17.86
N GLN A 306 -57.76 45.62 -18.41
CA GLN A 306 -59.12 45.10 -18.18
C GLN A 306 -59.25 43.64 -18.68
N SER A 307 -59.47 42.75 -17.71
CA SER A 307 -60.56 41.75 -17.70
C SER A 307 -60.54 40.57 -18.67
N ARG A 308 -60.59 39.39 -18.02
CA ARG A 308 -61.32 38.16 -18.40
C ARG A 308 -60.74 37.29 -19.52
N MET A 309 -59.97 36.31 -19.05
CA MET A 309 -60.19 34.87 -19.24
C MET A 309 -61.01 34.39 -20.45
N LEU A 310 -60.31 33.51 -21.19
CA LEU A 310 -60.70 32.15 -21.59
C LEU A 310 -61.42 31.92 -22.94
N ASN A 311 -60.80 30.96 -23.64
CA ASN A 311 -61.34 30.03 -24.64
C ASN A 311 -61.47 30.61 -26.06
N THR A 312 -61.00 29.95 -27.13
CA THR A 312 -60.61 28.55 -27.37
C THR A 312 -59.73 28.57 -28.65
N VAL A 313 -59.00 27.53 -29.06
CA VAL A 313 -59.47 26.38 -29.85
C VAL A 313 -58.27 25.43 -30.02
N LEU A 314 -58.43 24.13 -29.80
CA LEU A 314 -58.48 23.04 -30.81
C LEU A 314 -58.73 21.73 -30.00
N LYS A 315 -59.52 20.72 -30.37
CA LYS A 315 -60.12 20.31 -31.66
C LYS A 315 -61.05 19.10 -31.38
N ALA A 316 -62.15 18.94 -32.12
CA ALA A 316 -62.49 17.72 -32.90
C ALA A 316 -63.97 17.66 -33.36
N GLN A 317 -64.09 17.59 -34.68
CA GLN A 317 -65.06 16.91 -35.55
C GLN A 317 -66.44 16.37 -35.08
N CYS A 318 -67.43 16.78 -35.89
CA CYS A 318 -68.54 16.01 -36.49
C CYS A 318 -69.92 15.92 -35.82
N HIS A 319 -70.85 16.61 -36.50
CA HIS A 319 -72.27 16.34 -36.75
C HIS A 319 -73.25 16.63 -35.61
N GLY A 320 -74.19 17.53 -35.92
CA GLY A 320 -75.15 18.06 -34.98
C GLY A 320 -76.54 17.46 -35.10
N HIS A 321 -77.40 17.86 -34.16
CA HIS A 321 -78.78 18.25 -34.42
C HIS A 321 -79.29 19.11 -33.25
N LEU A 322 -80.25 19.98 -33.58
CA LEU A 322 -81.00 20.97 -32.80
C LEU A 322 -81.56 20.42 -31.44
N ASP A 323 -81.96 21.17 -30.41
CA ASP A 323 -82.62 22.49 -30.35
C ASP A 323 -82.77 22.99 -28.87
N SER A 324 -82.97 24.31 -28.71
CA SER A 324 -83.74 25.06 -27.66
C SER A 324 -83.53 24.88 -26.12
N GLN A 325 -83.09 25.98 -25.47
CA GLN A 325 -83.66 26.77 -24.32
C GLN A 325 -84.83 26.20 -23.43
N PRO A 326 -85.14 26.76 -22.23
CA PRO A 326 -84.38 26.97 -20.98
C PRO A 326 -85.19 26.46 -19.71
N PRO A 327 -85.36 27.18 -18.56
CA PRO A 327 -85.08 26.81 -17.15
C PRO A 327 -86.41 26.48 -16.38
N PRO A 328 -86.68 26.73 -15.05
CA PRO A 328 -85.92 27.32 -13.94
C PRO A 328 -86.17 26.70 -12.52
N GLU A 329 -85.71 27.43 -11.48
CA GLU A 329 -86.38 27.64 -10.17
C GLU A 329 -86.45 26.48 -9.15
N GLU A 330 -86.48 26.63 -7.82
CA GLU A 330 -86.43 27.73 -6.85
C GLU A 330 -86.35 27.14 -5.42
N GLY A 331 -86.09 27.97 -4.40
CA GLY A 331 -86.48 27.75 -2.99
C GLY A 331 -85.40 27.09 -2.11
N GLY A 332 -84.85 27.73 -1.07
CA GLY A 332 -85.53 28.34 0.09
C GLY A 332 -85.65 27.27 1.21
N SER A 333 -85.34 27.45 2.50
CA SER A 333 -85.34 28.64 3.35
C SER A 333 -84.74 28.30 4.75
N ALA A 334 -84.17 29.34 5.39
CA ALA A 334 -84.07 29.72 6.83
C ALA A 334 -84.30 28.71 7.99
N GLY A 335 -83.73 28.85 9.19
CA GLY A 335 -82.96 29.94 9.82
C GLY A 335 -83.02 29.89 11.37
N SER A 336 -82.54 30.98 11.99
CA SER A 336 -82.58 31.37 13.43
C SER A 336 -81.35 30.99 14.27
N SER A 337 -80.75 31.83 15.13
CA SER A 337 -81.14 33.12 15.73
C SER A 337 -79.90 33.92 16.18
N LYS A 338 -80.11 35.24 16.34
CA LYS A 338 -79.20 36.35 16.69
C LYS A 338 -78.73 36.30 18.17
N ASN A 339 -77.68 36.98 18.66
CA ASN A 339 -77.42 38.44 18.68
C ASN A 339 -76.07 38.76 19.44
N PRO A 340 -75.63 40.03 19.65
CA PRO A 340 -74.51 40.82 19.06
C PRO A 340 -73.28 40.94 20.03
N PRO A 341 -72.24 41.84 19.94
CA PRO A 341 -72.10 43.09 19.17
C PRO A 341 -70.71 43.41 18.53
N GLU A 342 -70.67 44.62 17.94
CA GLU A 342 -69.53 45.49 17.59
C GLU A 342 -68.93 45.48 16.16
N LYS A 343 -68.93 46.70 15.61
CA LYS A 343 -68.64 47.23 14.27
C LYS A 343 -67.13 47.21 13.97
N SER A 344 -66.66 46.69 12.83
CA SER A 344 -66.53 47.31 11.47
C SER A 344 -65.66 48.58 11.48
N ASP A 345 -64.66 48.82 10.64
CA ASP A 345 -64.08 48.24 9.42
C ASP A 345 -62.63 48.81 9.38
N VAL A 346 -61.65 48.29 8.63
CA VAL A 346 -61.40 48.67 7.24
C VAL A 346 -60.34 47.75 6.60
N PHE A 347 -60.72 47.24 5.43
CA PHE A 347 -60.02 46.58 4.33
C PHE A 347 -58.54 46.96 3.99
N ARG A 348 -57.78 45.95 3.50
CA ARG A 348 -57.25 45.81 2.10
C ARG A 348 -55.78 45.30 2.03
N SER A 349 -55.53 44.14 1.41
CA SER A 349 -54.50 44.01 0.35
C SER A 349 -54.65 42.74 -0.49
N THR A 350 -54.89 42.99 -1.77
CA THR A 350 -54.65 42.17 -2.95
C THR A 350 -53.37 41.31 -2.88
N HIS A 351 -53.50 40.01 -3.17
CA HIS A 351 -52.38 39.13 -3.53
C HIS A 351 -51.56 39.76 -4.68
N SER A 352 -50.24 39.82 -4.50
CA SER A 352 -49.29 40.38 -5.46
C SER A 352 -49.33 39.67 -6.82
N SER A 353 -49.55 40.42 -7.90
CA SER A 353 -49.54 39.96 -9.29
C SER A 353 -48.23 39.29 -9.72
N VAL A 354 -47.13 39.62 -9.03
CA VAL A 354 -45.79 39.07 -9.27
C VAL A 354 -45.68 37.61 -8.82
N LEU A 355 -46.31 37.23 -7.71
CA LEU A 355 -46.27 35.85 -7.23
C LEU A 355 -47.07 34.90 -8.14
N TYR A 356 -48.21 35.36 -8.66
CA TYR A 356 -48.99 34.62 -9.65
C TYR A 356 -48.26 34.49 -10.99
N PHE A 357 -47.47 35.52 -11.37
CA PHE A 357 -46.63 35.50 -12.57
C PHE A 357 -45.41 34.56 -12.45
N ILE A 358 -44.85 34.38 -11.24
CA ILE A 358 -43.65 33.55 -10.98
C ILE A 358 -44.00 32.10 -10.57
N LEU A 359 -45.00 31.89 -9.72
CA LEU A 359 -45.37 30.58 -9.17
C LEU A 359 -46.67 30.00 -9.75
N GLY A 360 -47.44 30.78 -10.52
CA GLY A 360 -48.77 30.39 -11.03
C GLY A 360 -48.78 29.48 -12.25
N LEU A 361 -47.65 28.91 -12.66
CA LEU A 361 -47.59 27.91 -13.73
C LEU A 361 -46.72 26.75 -13.25
N HIS A 362 -47.29 25.90 -12.40
CA HIS A 362 -46.90 24.49 -12.47
C HIS A 362 -47.26 24.02 -13.88
N CYS A 363 -46.26 23.84 -14.74
CA CYS A 363 -46.48 23.18 -16.00
C CYS A 363 -46.71 21.70 -15.68
N GLU A 364 -47.92 21.17 -15.89
CA GLU A 364 -48.16 19.72 -15.72
C GLU A 364 -47.17 18.90 -16.57
N GLU A 365 -46.71 19.45 -17.71
CA GLU A 365 -45.66 18.86 -18.55
C GLU A 365 -44.29 18.75 -17.81
N ASP A 366 -43.91 19.74 -17.00
CA ASP A 366 -42.65 19.69 -16.20
C ASP A 366 -42.74 18.61 -15.12
N LYS A 367 -43.93 18.43 -14.55
CA LYS A 367 -44.22 17.38 -13.56
C LYS A 367 -44.19 16.00 -14.21
N GLU A 368 -44.81 15.81 -15.38
CA GLU A 368 -44.74 14.57 -16.15
C GLU A 368 -43.31 14.22 -16.58
N VAL A 369 -42.53 15.21 -17.03
CA VAL A 369 -41.11 15.02 -17.39
C VAL A 369 -40.29 14.68 -16.14
N LEU A 370 -40.52 15.36 -15.01
CA LEU A 370 -39.85 15.08 -13.74
C LEU A 370 -40.20 13.67 -13.21
N GLU A 371 -41.47 13.26 -13.30
CA GLU A 371 -41.94 11.92 -12.94
C GLU A 371 -41.38 10.83 -13.89
N SER A 372 -41.09 11.15 -15.15
CA SER A 372 -40.42 10.22 -16.07
C SER A 372 -38.91 10.04 -15.78
N ILE A 373 -38.29 11.05 -15.14
CA ILE A 373 -36.86 11.05 -14.79
C ILE A 373 -36.63 10.44 -13.40
N LEU A 374 -37.47 10.78 -12.42
CA LEU A 374 -37.40 10.28 -11.04
C LEU A 374 -38.12 8.93 -10.88
N PRO A 375 -37.64 8.01 -10.01
CA PRO A 375 -38.36 6.77 -9.72
C PRO A 375 -39.68 7.08 -8.96
N VAL A 376 -40.80 6.55 -9.46
CA VAL A 376 -42.12 6.66 -8.83
C VAL A 376 -42.07 6.13 -7.39
N ALA A 377 -42.45 6.95 -6.41
CA ALA A 377 -42.60 6.50 -5.03
C ALA A 377 -43.79 5.52 -4.93
N PRO A 378 -43.66 4.36 -4.26
CA PRO A 378 -44.82 3.52 -3.99
C PRO A 378 -45.75 4.29 -3.03
N SER A 379 -46.96 4.57 -3.48
CA SER A 379 -48.04 5.12 -2.67
C SER A 379 -48.29 4.23 -1.45
N THR A 380 -48.25 4.86 -0.27
CA THR A 380 -48.59 4.28 1.02
C THR A 380 -50.00 3.69 1.01
N GLY A 381 -50.07 2.35 1.08
CA GLY A 381 -51.28 1.58 1.39
C GLY A 381 -50.88 0.28 2.06
N LEU A 382 -50.87 0.28 3.40
CA LEU A 382 -50.62 -0.91 4.22
C LEU A 382 -51.71 -1.96 3.97
N LYS A 383 -51.32 -3.14 3.47
CA LYS A 383 -51.80 -4.42 4.01
C LYS A 383 -50.60 -5.33 4.20
N ARG A 384 -50.12 -5.38 5.45
CA ARG A 384 -49.26 -6.46 5.94
C ARG A 384 -50.09 -7.74 5.89
N GLN A 385 -49.58 -8.77 5.22
CA GLN A 385 -49.88 -10.14 5.56
C GLN A 385 -48.55 -10.80 5.95
N PHE A 386 -48.32 -10.87 7.26
CA PHE A 386 -47.49 -11.92 7.85
C PHE A 386 -48.37 -13.18 7.94
N PRO A 387 -47.86 -14.39 7.65
CA PRO A 387 -48.40 -15.59 8.21
C PRO A 387 -47.56 -16.00 9.41
N ASN A 388 -48.17 -16.02 10.59
CA ASN A 388 -47.83 -16.94 11.67
C ASN A 388 -49.16 -17.40 12.25
N ASN A 389 -49.44 -18.70 12.20
CA ASN A 389 -49.70 -19.46 13.41
C ASN A 389 -49.66 -20.97 13.16
N LEU A 390 -49.20 -21.60 14.23
CA LEU A 390 -48.93 -22.99 14.52
C LEU A 390 -50.23 -23.78 14.75
N GLU A 391 -50.23 -25.06 14.36
CA GLU A 391 -50.65 -26.26 15.13
C GLU A 391 -51.18 -27.34 14.18
N ASP A 392 -50.43 -28.43 14.04
CA ASP A 392 -50.93 -29.75 14.42
C ASP A 392 -49.77 -30.77 14.47
N ALA A 393 -49.70 -31.46 15.60
CA ALA A 393 -48.74 -32.50 15.91
C ALA A 393 -49.24 -33.87 15.42
N HIS A 394 -48.33 -34.74 14.99
CA HIS A 394 -48.39 -36.16 15.31
C HIS A 394 -46.98 -36.79 15.27
N ASP A 395 -46.63 -37.39 16.41
CA ASP A 395 -45.48 -38.26 16.66
C ASP A 395 -45.44 -39.48 15.73
N LEU A 396 -44.24 -39.99 15.45
CA LEU A 396 -43.79 -41.32 15.92
C LEU A 396 -42.29 -41.53 15.62
N ASN A 397 -41.72 -42.39 16.46
CA ASN A 397 -40.32 -42.46 16.88
C ASN A 397 -39.59 -43.65 16.19
N VAL A 398 -38.28 -43.79 16.49
CA VAL A 398 -37.47 -45.04 16.48
C VAL A 398 -36.46 -45.30 15.32
N SER A 399 -35.18 -45.10 15.70
CA SER A 399 -34.00 -46.01 15.63
C SER A 399 -33.27 -46.31 14.31
N GLY A 400 -32.02 -45.83 14.25
CA GLY A 400 -30.82 -46.68 14.38
C GLY A 400 -30.42 -47.60 13.22
N LYS A 401 -29.21 -47.38 12.67
CA LYS A 401 -28.11 -48.38 12.60
C LYS A 401 -26.92 -47.90 11.75
N ILE A 402 -25.74 -48.02 12.34
CA ILE A 402 -24.43 -48.10 11.67
C ILE A 402 -24.29 -49.51 11.07
N PRO A 403 -23.58 -49.67 9.94
CA PRO A 403 -22.42 -50.57 9.98
C PRO A 403 -21.17 -50.03 9.25
N LYS A 404 -20.01 -50.28 9.87
CA LYS A 404 -18.68 -50.47 9.22
C LYS A 404 -18.75 -51.73 8.33
N ARG A 405 -17.96 -52.00 7.29
CA ARG A 405 -16.49 -51.90 7.11
C ARG A 405 -16.11 -52.40 5.68
N ASP A 406 -14.89 -52.07 5.27
CA ASP A 406 -13.94 -52.84 4.43
C ASP A 406 -13.68 -52.51 2.94
N SER A 407 -12.41 -52.12 2.70
CA SER A 407 -11.47 -52.46 1.61
C SER A 407 -11.66 -51.98 0.15
N SER A 408 -10.55 -51.45 -0.36
CA SER A 408 -10.18 -50.82 -1.65
C SER A 408 -10.15 -51.76 -2.89
N PRO A 409 -9.65 -51.33 -4.08
CA PRO A 409 -9.75 -50.06 -4.81
C PRO A 409 -10.29 -50.28 -6.25
N GLN A 410 -11.08 -49.36 -6.81
CA GLN A 410 -11.29 -49.33 -8.27
C GLN A 410 -11.49 -47.91 -8.79
N ARG A 411 -10.63 -47.55 -9.73
CA ARG A 411 -10.71 -46.34 -10.54
C ARG A 411 -11.97 -46.43 -11.39
N ASP A 412 -12.83 -45.43 -11.32
CA ASP A 412 -13.65 -45.04 -12.45
C ASP A 412 -14.01 -43.55 -12.35
N ALA A 413 -13.91 -42.90 -13.50
CA ALA A 413 -14.13 -41.49 -13.71
C ALA A 413 -15.63 -41.14 -13.51
N SER A 414 -15.90 -40.19 -12.62
CA SER A 414 -17.16 -39.46 -12.59
C SER A 414 -16.93 -38.07 -12.03
N CYS A 415 -17.20 -37.06 -12.85
CA CYS A 415 -17.12 -35.66 -12.51
C CYS A 415 -18.14 -35.29 -11.42
N ASN A 416 -17.65 -34.81 -10.28
CA ASN A 416 -18.41 -33.96 -9.36
C ASN A 416 -17.98 -32.50 -9.60
N PRO A 417 -18.90 -31.57 -9.95
CA PRO A 417 -18.62 -30.14 -9.89
C PRO A 417 -18.91 -29.67 -8.46
N GLY A 418 -17.91 -29.68 -7.59
CA GLY A 418 -18.14 -29.30 -6.18
C GLY A 418 -16.95 -29.30 -5.22
N GLU A 419 -15.71 -29.39 -5.70
CA GLU A 419 -14.51 -29.20 -4.87
C GLU A 419 -13.70 -28.03 -5.46
N GLY A 420 -13.27 -27.10 -4.61
CA GLY A 420 -12.61 -25.87 -5.02
C GLY A 420 -11.38 -26.16 -5.87
N ALA A 421 -11.34 -25.62 -7.09
CA ALA A 421 -10.23 -25.81 -8.02
C ALA A 421 -8.91 -25.34 -7.38
N GLU A 422 -8.07 -26.28 -6.96
CA GLU A 422 -6.71 -26.00 -6.51
C GLU A 422 -5.89 -25.45 -7.70
N LEU A 423 -5.10 -24.42 -7.46
CA LEU A 423 -4.24 -23.85 -8.51
C LEU A 423 -3.17 -24.87 -8.89
N PRO A 424 -2.78 -24.99 -10.18
CA PRO A 424 -1.75 -25.92 -10.64
C PRO A 424 -0.34 -25.38 -10.32
N ILE A 425 -0.03 -25.21 -9.04
CA ILE A 425 1.26 -24.73 -8.53
C ILE A 425 2.13 -25.92 -8.18
N ASP A 426 3.38 -25.90 -8.65
CA ASP A 426 4.38 -26.90 -8.32
C ASP A 426 5.69 -26.26 -7.81
N VAL A 427 6.60 -27.10 -7.34
CA VAL A 427 7.91 -26.68 -6.81
C VAL A 427 8.76 -25.97 -7.89
N ALA A 428 8.62 -26.35 -9.16
CA ALA A 428 9.40 -25.78 -10.26
C ALA A 428 9.00 -24.32 -10.55
N ASP A 429 7.75 -23.93 -10.27
CA ASP A 429 7.30 -22.54 -10.38
C ASP A 429 8.05 -21.60 -9.41
N PHE A 430 8.52 -22.14 -8.28
CA PHE A 430 9.23 -21.40 -7.24
C PHE A 430 10.66 -21.91 -7.03
N GLU A 431 11.31 -22.38 -8.08
CA GLU A 431 12.70 -22.81 -8.02
C GLU A 431 13.66 -21.60 -8.07
N CYS A 432 14.63 -21.56 -7.16
CA CYS A 432 15.66 -20.54 -7.16
C CYS A 432 16.75 -20.89 -8.18
N ALA A 433 16.94 -20.03 -9.19
CA ALA A 433 17.95 -20.23 -10.24
C ALA A 433 19.42 -20.27 -9.78
N LEU A 434 19.69 -20.02 -8.48
CA LEU A 434 21.04 -20.06 -7.91
C LEU A 434 21.34 -21.37 -7.18
N CYS A 435 20.36 -21.90 -6.44
CA CYS A 435 20.55 -23.14 -5.66
C CYS A 435 19.76 -24.32 -6.20
N MET A 436 18.91 -24.12 -7.22
CA MET A 436 18.04 -25.13 -7.83
C MET A 436 17.15 -25.87 -6.82
N ARG A 437 16.74 -25.15 -5.76
CA ARG A 437 15.83 -25.61 -4.71
C ARG A 437 14.65 -24.65 -4.61
N LEU A 438 13.59 -25.07 -3.92
CA LEU A 438 12.48 -24.19 -3.56
C LEU A 438 12.98 -22.87 -2.95
N LEU A 439 12.41 -21.77 -3.41
CA LEU A 439 12.67 -20.43 -2.89
C LEU A 439 12.40 -20.40 -1.38
N PHE A 440 13.35 -19.83 -0.63
CA PHE A 440 13.28 -19.65 0.81
C PHE A 440 13.57 -18.20 1.10
N GLU A 441 12.64 -17.50 1.77
CA GLU A 441 12.64 -16.05 1.90
C GLU A 441 12.81 -15.35 0.52
N PRO A 442 11.82 -15.48 -0.39
CA PRO A 442 11.96 -15.04 -1.78
C PRO A 442 12.10 -13.52 -1.90
N VAL A 443 13.21 -13.03 -2.43
CA VAL A 443 13.45 -11.58 -2.65
C VAL A 443 13.47 -11.27 -4.14
N THR A 444 12.66 -10.29 -4.54
CA THR A 444 12.59 -9.83 -5.93
C THR A 444 13.40 -8.55 -6.11
N THR A 445 14.39 -8.63 -7.00
CA THR A 445 15.24 -7.49 -7.39
C THR A 445 14.45 -6.45 -8.21
N PRO A 446 14.87 -5.17 -8.26
CA PRO A 446 14.23 -4.13 -9.09
C PRO A 446 14.13 -4.50 -10.58
N CYS A 447 15.05 -5.35 -11.02
CA CYS A 447 15.15 -5.85 -12.38
C CYS A 447 14.15 -6.98 -12.70
N GLY A 448 13.36 -7.44 -11.72
CA GLY A 448 12.24 -8.38 -11.87
C GLY A 448 12.54 -9.84 -11.52
N HIS A 449 13.80 -10.20 -11.24
CA HIS A 449 14.19 -11.57 -10.90
C HIS A 449 14.08 -11.84 -9.41
N THR A 450 13.65 -13.06 -9.04
CA THR A 450 13.42 -13.51 -7.67
C THR A 450 14.40 -14.62 -7.29
N PHE A 451 14.96 -14.55 -6.09
CA PHE A 451 15.94 -15.50 -5.55
C PHE A 451 15.66 -15.75 -4.06
N CYS A 452 16.26 -16.80 -3.47
CA CYS A 452 16.35 -16.86 -2.00
C CYS A 452 17.14 -15.66 -1.49
N LEU A 453 16.74 -15.07 -0.37
CA LEU A 453 17.45 -13.97 0.29
C LEU A 453 18.96 -14.26 0.37
N LYS A 454 19.32 -15.38 1.01
CA LYS A 454 20.72 -15.79 1.22
C LYS A 454 21.49 -16.09 -0.07
N CYS A 455 20.82 -16.55 -1.13
CA CYS A 455 21.47 -16.79 -2.41
C CYS A 455 21.81 -15.47 -3.11
N LEU A 456 20.89 -14.50 -3.11
CA LEU A 456 21.14 -13.17 -3.66
C LEU A 456 22.25 -12.46 -2.89
N GLU A 457 22.19 -12.46 -1.56
CA GLU A 457 23.21 -11.84 -0.71
C GLU A 457 24.62 -12.39 -0.99
N ARG A 458 24.76 -13.72 -1.17
CA ARG A 458 26.04 -14.34 -1.57
C ARG A 458 26.55 -13.84 -2.92
N CYS A 459 25.71 -13.76 -3.94
CA CYS A 459 26.13 -13.27 -5.24
C CYS A 459 26.58 -11.79 -5.18
N LEU A 460 25.89 -11.00 -4.37
CA LEU A 460 26.18 -9.58 -4.18
C LEU A 460 27.47 -9.31 -3.38
N ASP A 461 28.02 -10.31 -2.68
CA ASP A 461 29.36 -10.21 -2.08
C ASP A 461 30.47 -10.13 -3.13
N HIS A 462 30.25 -10.72 -4.31
CA HIS A 462 31.23 -10.74 -5.41
C HIS A 462 31.04 -9.57 -6.37
N ALA A 463 29.80 -9.30 -6.78
CA ALA A 463 29.51 -8.24 -7.73
C ALA A 463 28.11 -7.63 -7.52
N PRO A 464 27.95 -6.30 -7.66
CA PRO A 464 26.68 -5.62 -7.45
C PRO A 464 25.75 -5.74 -8.68
N HIS A 465 25.61 -6.94 -9.24
CA HIS A 465 24.84 -7.20 -10.45
C HIS A 465 23.84 -8.34 -10.23
N CYS A 466 22.70 -8.28 -10.93
CA CYS A 466 21.76 -9.38 -10.96
C CYS A 466 22.43 -10.63 -11.59
N PRO A 467 22.37 -11.81 -10.94
CA PRO A 467 22.97 -13.03 -11.47
C PRO A 467 22.40 -13.49 -12.82
N LEU A 468 21.14 -13.15 -13.11
CA LEU A 468 20.46 -13.59 -14.34
C LEU A 468 20.61 -12.59 -15.49
N CYS A 469 20.38 -11.29 -15.25
CA CYS A 469 20.36 -10.29 -16.32
C CYS A 469 21.52 -9.28 -16.30
N LYS A 470 22.42 -9.39 -15.32
CA LYS A 470 23.61 -8.51 -15.15
C LYS A 470 23.29 -7.02 -14.92
N GLU A 471 22.04 -6.67 -14.62
CA GLU A 471 21.66 -5.31 -14.26
C GLU A 471 22.30 -4.89 -12.92
N LYS A 472 22.72 -3.63 -12.82
CA LYS A 472 23.34 -3.09 -11.60
C LYS A 472 22.32 -3.00 -10.46
N LEU A 473 22.69 -3.52 -9.29
CA LEU A 473 21.89 -3.56 -8.07
C LEU A 473 22.49 -2.70 -6.94
N SER A 474 23.29 -1.69 -7.28
CA SER A 474 24.03 -0.85 -6.32
C SER A 474 23.13 -0.17 -5.29
N GLU A 475 21.96 0.34 -5.69
CA GLU A 475 20.99 0.98 -4.76
C GLU A 475 20.39 -0.02 -3.76
N LEU A 476 20.13 -1.25 -4.22
CA LEU A 476 19.61 -2.33 -3.36
C LEU A 476 20.67 -2.74 -2.34
N LEU A 477 21.93 -2.84 -2.77
CA LEU A 477 23.07 -3.12 -1.91
C LEU A 477 23.32 -2.03 -0.88
N ALA A 478 23.31 -0.75 -1.30
CA ALA A 478 23.55 0.38 -0.42
C ALA A 478 22.46 0.52 0.66
N SER A 479 21.20 0.26 0.30
CA SER A 479 20.08 0.33 1.25
C SER A 479 19.89 -0.95 2.08
N ARG A 480 20.46 -2.09 1.66
CA ARG A 480 20.23 -3.43 2.22
C ARG A 480 18.75 -3.79 2.44
N ASN A 481 17.86 -3.19 1.64
CA ASN A 481 16.42 -3.41 1.73
C ASN A 481 16.01 -4.67 0.96
N PHE A 482 16.43 -5.85 1.45
CA PHE A 482 16.04 -7.15 0.91
C PHE A 482 14.72 -7.62 1.51
N ASN A 483 13.63 -6.92 1.21
CA ASN A 483 12.33 -7.31 1.72
C ASN A 483 11.79 -8.54 0.98
N ILE A 484 11.17 -9.43 1.74
CA ILE A 484 10.56 -10.66 1.22
C ILE A 484 9.40 -10.28 0.30
N THR A 485 9.28 -10.99 -0.80
CA THR A 485 8.19 -10.87 -1.77
C THR A 485 6.97 -11.54 -1.18
N THR A 486 6.16 -10.78 -0.44
CA THR A 486 5.05 -11.29 0.39
C THR A 486 4.12 -12.22 -0.38
N LEU A 487 3.78 -11.89 -1.62
CA LEU A 487 2.91 -12.73 -2.44
C LEU A 487 3.57 -14.08 -2.81
N ALA A 488 4.87 -14.10 -3.11
CA ALA A 488 5.56 -15.36 -3.40
C ALA A 488 5.68 -16.23 -2.16
N GLU A 489 6.00 -15.62 -1.01
CA GLU A 489 6.07 -16.33 0.27
C GLU A 489 4.72 -16.93 0.68
N GLU A 490 3.63 -16.16 0.57
CA GLU A 490 2.28 -16.64 0.89
C GLU A 490 1.84 -17.80 -0.03
N LEU A 491 2.18 -17.73 -1.32
CA LEU A 491 1.87 -18.81 -2.27
C LEU A 491 2.68 -20.08 -1.96
N ILE A 492 3.96 -19.96 -1.64
CA ILE A 492 4.79 -21.10 -1.24
C ILE A 492 4.25 -21.70 0.07
N LEU A 493 3.92 -20.87 1.06
CA LEU A 493 3.40 -21.33 2.35
C LEU A 493 2.06 -22.06 2.20
N ARG A 494 1.18 -21.58 1.32
CA ARG A 494 -0.17 -22.12 1.17
C ARG A 494 -0.24 -23.38 0.30
N TYR A 495 0.61 -23.47 -0.73
CA TYR A 495 0.54 -24.55 -1.72
C TYR A 495 1.71 -25.54 -1.66
N LEU A 496 2.82 -25.19 -1.02
CA LEU A 496 4.05 -25.99 -0.95
C LEU A 496 4.59 -26.05 0.51
N SER A 497 3.68 -26.21 1.48
CA SER A 497 4.00 -26.14 2.92
C SER A 497 4.97 -27.22 3.38
N ASP A 498 4.84 -28.42 2.84
CA ASP A 498 5.64 -29.58 3.22
C ASP A 498 7.07 -29.42 2.69
N GLU A 499 7.21 -29.02 1.41
CA GLU A 499 8.49 -28.73 0.79
C GLU A 499 9.18 -27.51 1.41
N LEU A 500 8.41 -26.50 1.82
CA LEU A 500 8.92 -25.36 2.57
C LEU A 500 9.45 -25.79 3.95
N SER A 501 8.75 -26.69 4.62
CA SER A 501 9.15 -27.23 5.93
C SER A 501 10.44 -28.05 5.82
N ASP A 502 10.55 -28.90 4.79
CA ASP A 502 11.80 -29.61 4.47
C ASP A 502 12.94 -28.65 4.14
N ARG A 503 12.65 -27.61 3.35
CA ARG A 503 13.63 -26.59 2.97
C ARG A 503 14.15 -25.81 4.19
N LYS A 504 13.26 -25.54 5.15
CA LYS A 504 13.58 -24.89 6.42
C LYS A 504 14.42 -25.80 7.32
N ARG A 505 14.07 -27.08 7.44
CA ARG A 505 14.85 -28.07 8.20
C ARG A 505 16.30 -28.14 7.70
N ILE A 506 16.51 -28.25 6.39
CA ILE A 506 17.86 -28.27 5.79
C ILE A 506 18.63 -26.98 6.11
N TYR A 507 17.95 -25.82 6.05
CA TYR A 507 18.58 -24.55 6.39
C TYR A 507 18.99 -24.49 7.86
N ASP A 508 18.13 -24.91 8.78
CA ASP A 508 18.40 -24.90 10.22
C ASP A 508 19.52 -25.88 10.59
N GLU A 509 19.58 -27.05 9.94
CA GLU A 509 20.70 -28.01 10.05
C GLU A 509 22.03 -27.40 9.57
N GLU A 510 22.03 -26.79 8.37
CA GLU A 510 23.21 -26.09 7.82
C GLU A 510 23.68 -24.94 8.76
N MET A 511 22.76 -24.18 9.35
CA MET A 511 23.09 -23.10 10.30
C MET A 511 23.64 -23.64 11.62
N THR A 512 23.09 -24.76 12.10
CA THR A 512 23.56 -25.41 13.31
C THR A 512 24.99 -25.92 13.13
N GLU A 513 25.29 -26.55 11.99
CA GLU A 513 26.64 -27.01 11.65
C GLU A 513 27.65 -25.85 11.63
N LEU A 514 27.29 -24.74 10.98
CA LEU A 514 28.13 -23.54 10.91
C LEU A 514 28.31 -22.81 12.24
N SER A 515 27.46 -23.09 13.25
CA SER A 515 27.55 -22.48 14.58
C SER A 515 28.60 -23.14 15.49
N ASN A 516 29.20 -24.26 15.06
CA ASN A 516 30.16 -25.01 15.87
C ASN A 516 31.46 -24.21 16.06
N LEU A 517 31.84 -23.99 17.33
CA LEU A 517 33.04 -23.23 17.71
C LEU A 517 34.28 -24.10 17.99
N THR A 518 34.21 -25.39 17.70
CA THR A 518 35.32 -26.35 17.85
C THR A 518 35.64 -27.10 16.56
N ARG A 519 34.65 -27.28 15.68
CA ARG A 519 34.79 -27.97 14.40
C ARG A 519 34.42 -27.02 13.26
N ASP A 520 35.18 -27.09 12.17
CA ASP A 520 35.01 -26.21 11.00
C ASP A 520 34.89 -24.71 11.32
N VAL A 521 35.60 -24.26 12.37
CA VAL A 521 35.63 -22.87 12.80
C VAL A 521 36.15 -22.00 11.67
N PRO A 522 35.46 -20.90 11.28
CA PRO A 522 35.93 -20.01 10.23
C PRO A 522 37.22 -19.30 10.64
N ILE A 523 38.26 -19.39 9.80
CA ILE A 523 39.59 -18.81 10.05
C ILE A 523 39.89 -17.66 9.08
N PHE A 524 40.14 -16.48 9.65
CA PHE A 524 40.73 -15.33 8.95
C PHE A 524 42.25 -15.44 8.98
N VAL A 525 42.90 -15.40 7.81
CA VAL A 525 44.37 -15.50 7.72
C VAL A 525 44.96 -14.13 7.44
N CYS A 526 45.56 -13.49 8.45
CA CYS A 526 46.10 -12.13 8.31
C CYS A 526 47.21 -11.77 9.31
N ALA A 527 46.85 -11.54 10.57
CA ALA A 527 47.73 -10.98 11.58
C ALA A 527 47.64 -11.78 12.89
N MET A 528 48.59 -11.52 13.80
CA MET A 528 48.50 -12.05 15.16
C MET A 528 47.35 -11.36 15.90
N ALA A 529 46.50 -12.15 16.57
CA ALA A 529 45.58 -11.67 17.60
C ALA A 529 45.95 -12.26 18.94
N PHE A 530 45.62 -11.52 19.98
CA PHE A 530 45.81 -11.93 21.37
C PHE A 530 44.50 -11.78 22.14
N PRO A 531 44.30 -12.61 23.18
CA PRO A 531 43.15 -12.45 24.08
C PRO A 531 43.08 -11.02 24.62
N THR A 532 41.86 -10.51 24.78
CA THR A 532 41.53 -9.17 25.30
C THR A 532 41.98 -7.98 24.46
N VAL A 533 42.76 -8.19 23.38
CA VAL A 533 43.27 -7.11 22.54
C VAL A 533 42.29 -6.79 21.41
N PRO A 534 41.91 -5.51 21.21
CA PRO A 534 41.10 -5.08 20.07
C PRO A 534 41.79 -5.36 18.73
N CYS A 535 41.00 -5.78 17.74
CA CYS A 535 41.47 -6.08 16.39
C CYS A 535 40.44 -5.56 15.36
N PRO A 536 40.52 -4.27 15.00
CA PRO A 536 39.70 -3.71 13.93
C PRO A 536 40.18 -4.24 12.57
N LEU A 537 39.25 -4.72 11.74
CA LEU A 537 39.54 -5.32 10.44
C LEU A 537 38.77 -4.64 9.32
N HIS A 538 39.45 -4.33 8.22
CA HIS A 538 38.81 -3.93 6.98
C HIS A 538 38.66 -5.15 6.06
N VAL A 539 37.42 -5.63 5.92
CA VAL A 539 37.08 -6.84 5.17
C VAL A 539 36.49 -6.45 3.82
N PHE A 540 37.32 -6.50 2.78
CA PHE A 540 36.93 -6.19 1.40
C PHE A 540 36.82 -7.43 0.50
N GLU A 541 37.55 -8.50 0.80
CA GLU A 541 37.53 -9.73 -0.01
C GLU A 541 36.18 -10.46 0.09
N PRO A 542 35.54 -10.85 -1.03
CA PRO A 542 34.22 -11.49 -1.05
C PRO A 542 34.09 -12.72 -0.13
N ARG A 543 35.12 -13.59 -0.11
CA ARG A 543 35.14 -14.80 0.74
C ARG A 543 35.04 -14.49 2.23
N TYR A 544 35.71 -13.43 2.69
CA TYR A 544 35.68 -13.04 4.10
C TYR A 544 34.44 -12.21 4.43
N ARG A 545 33.87 -11.49 3.46
CA ARG A 545 32.55 -10.86 3.60
C ARG A 545 31.47 -11.91 3.88
N LEU A 546 31.49 -13.02 3.14
CA LEU A 546 30.64 -14.19 3.41
C LEU A 546 30.90 -14.77 4.80
N MET A 547 32.16 -14.97 5.16
CA MET A 547 32.56 -15.52 6.46
C MET A 547 32.00 -14.68 7.62
N ILE A 548 32.19 -13.37 7.60
CA ILE A 548 31.69 -12.45 8.64
C ILE A 548 30.17 -12.45 8.67
N ARG A 549 29.49 -12.43 7.51
CA ARG A 549 28.02 -12.51 7.47
C ARG A 549 27.51 -13.79 8.14
N ARG A 550 28.11 -14.95 7.86
CA ARG A 550 27.75 -16.23 8.50
C ARG A 550 27.96 -16.21 10.01
N CYS A 551 29.04 -15.60 10.49
CA CYS A 551 29.28 -15.44 11.93
C CYS A 551 28.15 -14.61 12.58
N MET A 552 27.63 -13.61 11.88
CA MET A 552 26.51 -12.80 12.35
C MET A 552 25.17 -13.55 12.26
N GLU A 553 24.93 -14.28 11.17
CA GLU A 553 23.68 -15.03 10.91
C GLU A 553 23.50 -16.22 11.87
N THR A 554 24.56 -16.97 12.12
CA THR A 554 24.56 -18.09 13.09
C THR A 554 24.43 -17.62 14.54
N GLY A 555 24.60 -16.32 14.80
CA GLY A 555 24.58 -15.75 16.16
C GLY A 555 25.85 -15.99 16.96
N THR A 556 26.80 -16.79 16.47
CA THR A 556 28.08 -17.06 17.15
C THR A 556 28.91 -15.79 17.34
N LYS A 557 28.86 -14.88 16.35
CA LYS A 557 29.65 -13.65 16.28
C LYS A 557 31.15 -13.90 16.50
N ARG A 558 31.66 -15.08 16.12
CA ARG A 558 33.03 -15.51 16.42
C ARG A 558 33.71 -16.11 15.21
N PHE A 559 35.01 -15.85 15.10
CA PHE A 559 35.88 -16.44 14.08
C PHE A 559 37.31 -16.55 14.61
N GLY A 560 38.07 -17.53 14.14
CA GLY A 560 39.49 -17.67 14.49
C GLY A 560 40.36 -16.78 13.62
N MET A 561 41.48 -16.30 14.16
CA MET A 561 42.54 -15.66 13.38
C MET A 561 43.87 -16.38 13.57
N CYS A 562 44.50 -16.69 12.44
CA CYS A 562 45.78 -17.38 12.37
C CYS A 562 46.73 -16.63 11.42
N LEU A 563 48.03 -16.90 11.57
CA LEU A 563 49.01 -16.52 10.57
C LEU A 563 49.02 -17.54 9.42
N SER A 564 49.45 -17.09 8.25
CA SER A 564 49.77 -18.01 7.15
C SER A 564 51.06 -18.77 7.46
N ALA A 565 51.06 -20.09 7.23
CA ALA A 565 52.25 -20.93 7.34
C ALA A 565 52.69 -21.39 5.94
N GLU A 566 54.00 -21.28 5.65
CA GLU A 566 54.58 -21.52 4.31
C GLU A 566 54.27 -22.90 3.72
N HIS A 567 54.03 -23.93 4.55
CA HIS A 567 53.82 -25.32 4.11
C HIS A 567 52.50 -25.94 4.59
N ALA A 568 51.89 -25.40 5.65
CA ALA A 568 50.70 -25.96 6.31
C ALA A 568 49.43 -25.11 6.10
N GLY A 569 49.49 -24.01 5.36
CA GLY A 569 48.37 -23.10 5.13
C GLY A 569 48.00 -22.22 6.33
N LEU A 570 47.94 -22.78 7.54
CA LEU A 570 47.65 -22.09 8.81
C LEU A 570 48.76 -22.31 9.84
N SER A 571 48.95 -21.33 10.74
CA SER A 571 49.77 -21.50 11.93
C SER A 571 49.16 -22.48 12.92
N GLU A 572 50.01 -23.18 13.67
CA GLU A 572 49.60 -24.17 14.68
C GLU A 572 48.73 -23.57 15.79
N TYR A 573 48.99 -22.32 16.17
CA TYR A 573 48.22 -21.60 17.17
C TYR A 573 47.50 -20.39 16.57
N GLY A 574 46.37 -20.03 17.17
CA GLY A 574 45.56 -18.88 16.80
C GLY A 574 44.80 -18.32 17.97
N CYS A 575 44.06 -17.23 17.71
CA CYS A 575 43.19 -16.62 18.70
C CYS A 575 41.78 -16.53 18.13
N MET A 576 40.80 -16.96 18.93
CA MET A 576 39.39 -16.76 18.64
C MET A 576 39.05 -15.30 18.90
N LEU A 577 38.35 -14.66 17.96
CA LEU A 577 37.86 -13.30 18.09
C LEU A 577 36.33 -13.29 18.19
N GLU A 578 35.83 -12.32 18.93
CA GLU A 578 34.41 -11.99 19.00
C GLU A 578 34.14 -10.65 18.33
N ILE A 579 33.15 -10.63 17.44
CA ILE A 579 32.69 -9.46 16.72
C ILE A 579 31.82 -8.60 17.65
N LYS A 580 32.27 -7.37 17.91
CA LYS A 580 31.52 -6.37 18.67
C LYS A 580 30.63 -5.51 17.76
N GLY A 581 31.09 -5.23 16.54
CA GLY A 581 30.34 -4.41 15.58
C GLY A 581 30.76 -4.66 14.14
N VAL A 582 29.82 -4.48 13.21
CA VAL A 582 30.08 -4.54 11.77
C VAL A 582 29.46 -3.33 11.10
N ARG A 583 30.27 -2.56 10.38
CA ARG A 583 29.84 -1.42 9.58
C ARG A 583 30.10 -1.71 8.11
N THR A 584 29.05 -1.94 7.34
CA THR A 584 29.16 -2.18 5.88
C THR A 584 29.16 -0.85 5.13
N LEU A 585 30.06 -0.73 4.15
CA LEU A 585 30.24 0.44 3.29
C LEU A 585 29.46 0.28 1.96
N PRO A 586 29.21 1.36 1.20
CA PRO A 586 28.42 1.32 -0.03
C PRO A 586 29.01 0.46 -1.16
N ASP A 587 30.32 0.21 -1.13
CA ASP A 587 31.03 -0.72 -2.03
C ASP A 587 30.87 -2.20 -1.60
N GLY A 588 30.20 -2.43 -0.48
CA GLY A 588 29.94 -3.73 0.14
C GLY A 588 31.07 -4.22 1.05
N SER A 589 32.21 -3.54 1.12
CA SER A 589 33.26 -3.84 2.10
C SER A 589 32.72 -3.58 3.53
N SER A 590 33.36 -4.14 4.55
CA SER A 590 32.92 -3.95 5.93
C SER A 590 34.09 -3.68 6.85
N VAL A 591 33.89 -2.74 7.79
CA VAL A 591 34.75 -2.55 8.95
C VAL A 591 34.18 -3.40 10.08
N VAL A 592 35.00 -4.31 10.60
CA VAL A 592 34.64 -5.25 11.66
C VAL A 592 35.43 -4.89 12.90
N ASP A 593 34.73 -4.52 13.97
CA ASP A 593 35.32 -4.31 15.28
C ASP A 593 35.29 -5.66 16.02
N ALA A 594 36.46 -6.25 16.22
CA ALA A 594 36.61 -7.53 16.90
C ALA A 594 37.56 -7.44 18.10
N ILE A 595 37.42 -8.36 19.06
CA ILE A 595 38.33 -8.48 20.21
C ILE A 595 38.74 -9.94 20.37
N GLY A 596 40.01 -10.21 20.67
CA GLY A 596 40.45 -11.57 21.00
C GLY A 596 39.83 -12.05 22.31
N ILE A 597 39.43 -13.32 22.37
CA ILE A 597 38.76 -13.90 23.54
C ILE A 597 39.51 -15.10 24.12
N SER A 598 39.99 -16.01 23.28
CA SER A 598 40.56 -17.28 23.73
C SER A 598 41.62 -17.75 22.74
N ARG A 599 42.58 -18.52 23.23
CA ARG A 599 43.64 -19.11 22.42
C ARG A 599 43.21 -20.51 21.99
N PHE A 600 43.71 -20.96 20.84
CA PHE A 600 43.45 -22.32 20.39
C PHE A 600 44.65 -22.88 19.62
N ARG A 601 44.70 -24.21 19.57
CA ARG A 601 45.56 -24.99 18.69
C ARG A 601 44.73 -25.53 17.52
N VAL A 602 45.29 -25.45 16.32
CA VAL A 602 44.72 -26.03 15.12
C VAL A 602 45.04 -27.52 15.10
N LEU A 603 44.00 -28.36 15.09
CA LEU A 603 44.13 -29.81 15.00
C LEU A 603 44.15 -30.26 13.53
N SER A 604 43.26 -29.70 12.72
CA SER A 604 43.22 -29.89 11.28
C SER A 604 42.58 -28.69 10.61
N HIS A 605 42.84 -28.49 9.31
CA HIS A 605 42.24 -27.39 8.56
C HIS A 605 41.69 -27.86 7.22
N ARG A 606 40.65 -27.17 6.75
CA ARG A 606 39.93 -27.41 5.50
C ARG A 606 39.63 -26.07 4.84
N HIS A 607 39.06 -26.11 3.64
CA HIS A 607 38.53 -24.92 2.96
C HIS A 607 37.02 -25.08 2.75
N ARG A 608 36.26 -24.02 2.99
CA ARG A 608 34.82 -23.94 2.73
C ARG A 608 34.49 -22.61 2.08
N ASP A 609 33.83 -22.65 0.92
CA ASP A 609 33.40 -21.45 0.18
C ASP A 609 34.50 -20.38 -0.03
N GLY A 610 35.74 -20.84 -0.21
CA GLY A 610 36.90 -19.99 -0.51
C GLY A 610 37.69 -19.44 0.68
N TYR A 611 37.24 -19.65 1.92
CA TYR A 611 37.99 -19.31 3.14
C TYR A 611 38.40 -20.55 3.93
N ASN A 612 39.34 -20.40 4.87
CA ASN A 612 39.86 -21.48 5.69
C ASN A 612 38.90 -21.83 6.83
N THR A 613 38.73 -23.12 7.12
CA THR A 613 38.08 -23.61 8.34
C THR A 613 39.04 -24.51 9.12
N ALA A 614 38.87 -24.62 10.44
CA ALA A 614 39.70 -25.48 11.26
C ALA A 614 38.92 -26.21 12.35
N ASP A 615 39.34 -27.44 12.63
CA ASP A 615 39.02 -28.11 13.88
C ASP A 615 40.06 -27.66 14.91
N ILE A 616 39.60 -27.20 16.07
CA ILE A 616 40.43 -26.53 17.06
C ILE A 616 40.28 -27.14 18.45
N GLU A 617 41.33 -26.98 19.24
CA GLU A 617 41.34 -27.24 20.67
C GLU A 617 41.64 -25.94 21.42
N TYR A 618 40.78 -25.57 22.38
CA TYR A 618 41.02 -24.37 23.18
C TYR A 618 42.20 -24.58 24.14
N LEU A 619 43.00 -23.53 24.31
CA LEU A 619 44.16 -23.53 25.20
C LEU A 619 43.89 -22.67 26.43
N GLU A 620 44.14 -23.26 27.59
CA GLU A 620 44.06 -22.61 28.90
C GLU A 620 45.40 -22.67 29.61
N ASP A 621 45.66 -21.71 30.49
CA ASP A 621 46.83 -21.73 31.34
C ASP A 621 46.67 -22.75 32.47
N GLU A 622 47.75 -23.49 32.72
CA GLU A 622 47.85 -24.41 33.84
C GLU A 622 47.85 -23.62 35.16
N LYS A 623 46.90 -23.93 36.04
CA LYS A 623 46.79 -23.28 37.34
C LYS A 623 47.86 -23.80 38.30
N VAL A 624 48.54 -22.87 38.95
CA VAL A 624 49.54 -23.13 39.99
C VAL A 624 48.90 -22.86 41.35
N GLU A 625 49.01 -23.84 42.25
CA GLU A 625 48.48 -23.80 43.62
C GLU A 625 49.61 -23.83 44.67
N GLY A 626 49.28 -23.47 45.91
CA GLY A 626 50.22 -23.55 47.05
C GLY A 626 51.38 -22.54 46.96
N PRO A 627 52.60 -22.88 47.40
CA PRO A 627 53.72 -21.93 47.43
C PRO A 627 54.12 -21.40 46.05
N GLY A 628 53.86 -22.16 44.98
CA GLY A 628 54.10 -21.70 43.61
C GLY A 628 53.18 -20.55 43.19
N HIS A 629 52.00 -20.42 43.81
CA HIS A 629 51.08 -19.31 43.55
C HIS A 629 51.63 -17.99 44.12
N GLU A 630 52.20 -17.99 45.33
CA GLU A 630 52.80 -16.78 45.91
C GLU A 630 54.00 -16.26 45.10
N GLU A 631 54.86 -17.17 44.63
CA GLU A 631 55.94 -16.84 43.71
C GLU A 631 55.43 -16.25 42.40
N LEU A 632 54.36 -16.84 41.85
CA LEU A 632 53.74 -16.39 40.61
C LEU A 632 53.12 -15.00 40.76
N SER A 633 52.42 -14.74 41.86
CA SER A 633 51.83 -13.44 42.17
C SER A 633 52.90 -12.37 42.37
N THR A 634 54.00 -12.69 43.05
CA THR A 634 55.14 -11.78 43.19
C THR A 634 55.79 -11.47 41.83
N LEU A 635 55.94 -12.49 40.98
CA LEU A 635 56.46 -12.32 39.62
C LEU A 635 55.53 -11.49 38.75
N HIS A 636 54.22 -11.76 38.81
CA HIS A 636 53.18 -11.00 38.11
C HIS A 636 53.27 -9.51 38.42
N ASP A 637 53.33 -9.16 39.70
CA ASP A 637 53.40 -7.76 40.15
C ASP A 637 54.70 -7.09 39.70
N SER A 638 55.83 -7.79 39.84
CA SER A 638 57.13 -7.30 39.39
C SER A 638 57.16 -7.01 37.87
N VAL A 639 56.64 -7.93 37.05
CA VAL A 639 56.64 -7.79 35.59
C VAL A 639 55.61 -6.75 35.14
N TYR A 640 54.47 -6.63 35.82
CA TYR A 640 53.50 -5.56 35.58
C TYR A 640 54.14 -4.19 35.79
N HIS A 641 54.78 -3.96 36.94
CA HIS A 641 55.47 -2.70 37.23
C HIS A 641 56.59 -2.41 36.22
N GLN A 642 57.33 -3.42 35.79
CA GLN A 642 58.34 -3.27 34.76
C GLN A 642 57.73 -2.88 33.41
N SER A 643 56.57 -3.43 33.05
CA SER A 643 55.84 -3.13 31.81
C SER A 643 55.32 -1.69 31.81
N VAL A 644 54.74 -1.25 32.93
CA VAL A 644 54.31 0.14 33.12
C VAL A 644 55.50 1.09 33.06
N SER A 645 56.59 0.79 33.75
CA SER A 645 57.82 1.60 33.72
C SER A 645 58.37 1.73 32.30
N TRP A 646 58.44 0.62 31.55
CA TRP A 646 58.83 0.65 30.15
C TRP A 646 57.89 1.52 29.30
N PHE A 647 56.57 1.33 29.40
CA PHE A 647 55.61 2.12 28.63
C PHE A 647 55.70 3.62 28.94
N THR A 648 55.83 3.98 30.22
CA THR A 648 56.00 5.38 30.65
C THR A 648 57.31 6.01 30.17
N SER A 649 58.36 5.20 29.94
CA SER A 649 59.65 5.66 29.41
C SER A 649 59.66 5.94 27.90
N LEU A 650 58.62 5.52 27.17
CA LEU A 650 58.49 5.80 25.73
C LEU A 650 58.27 7.29 25.46
N GLN A 651 58.64 7.74 24.26
CA GLN A 651 58.36 9.10 23.80
C GLN A 651 56.85 9.30 23.59
N ASP A 652 56.35 10.51 23.79
CA ASP A 652 54.90 10.79 23.80
C ASP A 652 54.22 10.44 22.48
N HIS A 653 54.85 10.72 21.33
CA HIS A 653 54.31 10.35 20.02
C HIS A 653 54.14 8.82 19.86
N MET A 654 55.02 8.01 20.45
CA MET A 654 54.92 6.55 20.41
C MET A 654 53.77 6.07 21.31
N LYS A 655 53.62 6.68 22.49
CA LYS A 655 52.51 6.38 23.40
C LYS A 655 51.18 6.68 22.76
N GLU A 656 51.02 7.86 22.14
CA GLU A 656 49.79 8.25 21.43
C GLU A 656 49.42 7.27 20.33
N GLN A 657 50.40 6.83 19.53
CA GLN A 657 50.17 5.82 18.48
C GLN A 657 49.73 4.47 19.06
N ILE A 658 50.38 4.00 20.12
CA ILE A 658 50.03 2.75 20.80
C ILE A 658 48.61 2.84 21.37
N LEU A 659 48.30 3.91 22.10
CA LEU A 659 46.99 4.12 22.71
C LEU A 659 45.88 4.25 21.67
N SER A 660 46.15 4.90 20.54
CA SER A 660 45.21 5.02 19.44
C SER A 660 44.87 3.68 18.78
N HIS A 661 45.81 2.71 18.77
CA HIS A 661 45.62 1.43 18.08
C HIS A 661 45.16 0.30 19.02
N PHE A 662 45.77 0.20 20.20
CA PHE A 662 45.55 -0.90 21.15
C PHE A 662 44.69 -0.50 22.37
N GLY A 663 44.38 0.79 22.53
CA GLY A 663 43.70 1.32 23.70
C GLY A 663 44.64 1.47 24.91
N LEU A 664 44.04 1.77 26.06
CA LEU A 664 44.75 1.89 27.33
C LEU A 664 45.32 0.53 27.77
N MET A 665 46.49 0.55 28.40
CA MET A 665 47.03 -0.63 29.06
C MET A 665 46.07 -1.06 30.18
N PRO A 666 45.62 -2.34 30.22
CA PRO A 666 44.76 -2.83 31.29
C PRO A 666 45.41 -2.71 32.68
N ASP A 667 44.59 -2.47 33.69
CA ASP A 667 45.02 -2.42 35.08
C ASP A 667 45.54 -3.78 35.58
N ARG A 668 46.30 -3.73 36.67
CA ARG A 668 46.77 -4.92 37.38
C ARG A 668 45.57 -5.71 37.92
N GLU A 669 45.43 -6.94 37.45
CA GLU A 669 44.44 -7.88 37.98
C GLU A 669 44.88 -8.40 39.37
N PRO A 670 44.01 -8.42 40.39
CA PRO A 670 44.35 -8.97 41.70
C PRO A 670 44.60 -10.47 41.68
N GLU A 671 43.85 -11.19 40.83
CA GLU A 671 43.93 -12.65 40.68
C GLU A 671 44.43 -12.97 39.25
N PRO A 672 45.73 -13.22 39.07
CA PRO A 672 46.35 -13.38 37.75
C PRO A 672 45.92 -14.66 37.02
N GLN A 673 45.32 -15.63 37.73
CA GLN A 673 44.86 -16.91 37.18
C GLN A 673 43.33 -16.98 37.01
N SER A 674 42.64 -15.84 37.11
CA SER A 674 41.17 -15.76 36.98
C SER A 674 40.69 -16.02 35.55
N ASN A 675 41.38 -15.47 34.56
CA ASN A 675 41.11 -15.68 33.14
C ASN A 675 41.81 -16.96 32.65
N PRO A 676 41.15 -17.86 31.88
CA PRO A 676 41.78 -19.05 31.32
C PRO A 676 43.00 -18.78 30.43
N SER A 677 43.11 -17.59 29.83
CA SER A 677 44.31 -17.17 29.09
C SER A 677 45.29 -16.35 29.91
N GLY A 678 45.08 -16.16 31.21
CA GLY A 678 45.89 -15.28 32.05
C GLY A 678 45.54 -13.78 31.87
N PRO A 679 46.31 -12.88 32.52
CA PRO A 679 45.88 -11.50 32.74
C PRO A 679 45.97 -10.65 31.46
N ALA A 680 44.99 -9.77 31.26
CA ALA A 680 44.79 -8.98 30.05
C ALA A 680 46.01 -8.10 29.69
N TRP A 681 46.61 -7.46 30.69
CA TRP A 681 47.78 -6.59 30.48
C TRP A 681 48.97 -7.34 29.88
N SER A 682 49.11 -8.65 30.16
CA SER A 682 50.21 -9.47 29.65
C SER A 682 50.08 -9.72 28.13
N TRP A 683 48.85 -9.78 27.63
CA TRP A 683 48.56 -9.88 26.20
C TRP A 683 48.68 -8.53 25.51
N TRP A 684 48.23 -7.46 26.17
CA TRP A 684 48.39 -6.10 25.67
C TRP A 684 49.87 -5.76 25.47
N ILE A 685 50.73 -6.04 26.45
CA ILE A 685 52.17 -5.75 26.31
C ILE A 685 52.80 -6.58 25.19
N LEU A 686 52.43 -7.86 25.04
CA LEU A 686 52.92 -8.71 23.95
C LEU A 686 52.48 -8.23 22.55
N ALA A 687 51.29 -7.63 22.44
CA ALA A 687 50.80 -7.04 21.20
C ALA A 687 51.56 -5.75 20.82
N VAL A 688 51.96 -4.97 21.82
CA VAL A 688 52.65 -3.69 21.66
C VAL A 688 54.16 -3.85 21.41
N LEU A 689 54.78 -4.89 21.98
CA LEU A 689 56.22 -5.11 21.84
C LEU A 689 56.59 -5.47 20.38
N PRO A 690 57.68 -4.88 19.82
CA PRO A 690 58.11 -5.11 18.44
C PRO A 690 58.81 -6.47 18.29
N LEU A 691 58.05 -7.54 18.42
CA LEU A 691 58.50 -8.93 18.37
C LEU A 691 58.36 -9.52 16.96
N GLU A 692 59.26 -10.44 16.61
CA GLU A 692 59.09 -11.23 15.40
C GLU A 692 57.88 -12.15 15.52
N ARG A 693 57.16 -12.35 14.40
CA ARG A 693 55.93 -13.16 14.34
C ARG A 693 56.12 -14.58 14.90
N LYS A 694 57.29 -15.20 14.69
CA LYS A 694 57.62 -16.53 15.23
C LYS A 694 57.67 -16.53 16.76
N ALA A 695 58.23 -15.49 17.37
CA ALA A 695 58.29 -15.35 18.83
C ALA A 695 56.90 -15.08 19.43
N GLN A 696 56.11 -14.22 18.79
CA GLN A 696 54.71 -13.98 19.19
C GLN A 696 53.87 -15.25 19.15
N LEU A 697 54.01 -16.04 18.08
CA LEU A 697 53.31 -17.32 17.93
C LEU A 697 53.73 -18.34 18.99
N ALA A 698 55.02 -18.45 19.27
CA ALA A 698 55.53 -19.33 20.32
C ALA A 698 54.95 -18.96 21.70
N ILE A 699 54.90 -17.66 22.03
CA ILE A 699 54.35 -17.18 23.30
C ILE A 699 52.83 -17.41 23.37
N LEU A 700 52.11 -17.24 22.26
CA LEU A 700 50.67 -17.51 22.20
C LEU A 700 50.35 -18.96 22.59
N GLY A 701 51.18 -19.92 22.18
CA GLY A 701 51.04 -21.34 22.48
C GLY A 701 51.45 -21.78 23.90
N MET A 702 52.01 -20.90 24.74
CA MET A 702 52.47 -21.27 26.08
C MET A 702 51.31 -21.48 27.06
N THR A 703 51.25 -22.63 27.74
CA THR A 703 50.26 -22.93 28.80
C THR A 703 50.72 -22.53 30.21
N SER A 704 51.99 -22.18 30.40
CA SER A 704 52.51 -21.73 31.70
C SER A 704 52.55 -20.20 31.79
N LEU A 705 51.72 -19.62 32.66
CA LEU A 705 51.75 -18.19 32.95
C LEU A 705 53.10 -17.75 33.52
N LYS A 706 53.72 -18.56 34.39
CA LYS A 706 55.04 -18.26 34.98
C LYS A 706 56.11 -18.10 33.90
N GLU A 707 56.18 -19.04 32.97
CA GLU A 707 57.15 -18.99 31.87
C GLU A 707 56.87 -17.82 30.93
N ARG A 708 55.60 -17.54 30.65
CA ARG A 708 55.21 -16.39 29.81
C ARG A 708 55.63 -15.06 30.43
N LEU A 709 55.43 -14.88 31.74
CA LEU A 709 55.88 -13.68 32.47
C LEU A 709 57.41 -13.56 32.47
N LEU A 710 58.14 -14.67 32.62
CA LEU A 710 59.60 -14.67 32.51
C LEU A 710 60.08 -14.29 31.10
N ALA A 711 59.38 -14.74 30.06
CA ALA A 711 59.65 -14.37 28.68
C ALA A 711 59.44 -12.86 28.47
N ILE A 712 58.30 -12.31 28.91
CA ILE A 712 58.00 -10.87 28.87
C ILE A 712 59.10 -10.08 29.59
N ARG A 713 59.48 -10.49 30.81
CA ARG A 713 60.55 -9.85 31.59
C ARG A 713 61.87 -9.79 30.82
N ARG A 714 62.30 -10.91 30.22
CA ARG A 714 63.54 -10.97 29.43
C ARG A 714 63.48 -10.06 28.20
N ILE A 715 62.35 -10.07 27.49
CA ILE A 715 62.11 -9.22 26.33
C ILE A 715 62.20 -7.74 26.69
N LEU A 716 61.54 -7.32 27.77
CA LEU A 716 61.59 -5.94 28.25
C LEU A 716 63.02 -5.52 28.59
N VAL A 717 63.80 -6.36 29.27
CA VAL A 717 65.22 -6.06 29.57
C VAL A 717 66.04 -5.84 28.29
N ILE A 718 65.86 -6.70 27.28
CA ILE A 718 66.60 -6.61 26.01
C ILE A 718 66.21 -5.34 25.25
N ILE A 719 64.91 -5.04 25.16
CA ILE A 719 64.39 -3.89 24.42
C ILE A 719 64.83 -2.59 25.10
N THR A 720 64.68 -2.45 26.42
CA THR A 720 65.10 -1.25 27.16
C THR A 720 66.59 -1.00 26.99
N ARG A 721 67.44 -2.03 27.05
CA ARG A 721 68.89 -1.89 26.80
C ARG A 721 69.17 -1.38 25.39
N LYS A 722 68.52 -1.97 24.38
CA LYS A 722 68.70 -1.57 22.97
C LYS A 722 68.22 -0.15 22.69
N MET A 723 67.16 0.30 23.35
CA MET A 723 66.67 1.68 23.26
C MET A 723 67.66 2.67 23.87
N ASN A 724 68.16 2.40 25.08
CA ASN A 724 69.13 3.27 25.75
C ASN A 724 70.42 3.40 24.93
N SER A 725 70.96 2.30 24.41
CA SER A 725 72.16 2.35 23.55
C SER A 725 71.95 3.15 22.26
N ARG A 726 70.76 3.09 21.65
CA ARG A 726 70.43 3.90 20.47
C ARG A 726 70.31 5.39 20.83
N GLN A 727 69.72 5.72 21.97
CA GLN A 727 69.61 7.09 22.44
C GLN A 727 70.99 7.68 22.75
N GLU A 728 71.89 6.90 23.35
CA GLU A 728 73.29 7.30 23.59
C GLU A 728 74.06 7.54 22.28
N LEU A 729 73.83 6.72 21.25
CA LEU A 729 74.40 6.90 19.91
C LEU A 729 73.87 8.15 19.18
N VAL A 730 72.60 8.50 19.37
CA VAL A 730 72.00 9.73 18.82
C VAL A 730 72.55 10.95 19.56
N ASN A 731 72.53 10.92 20.90
CA ASN A 731 73.02 12.00 21.75
C ASN A 731 74.54 12.24 21.62
N SER A 732 75.32 11.25 21.16
CA SER A 732 76.76 11.39 20.88
C SER A 732 77.02 11.92 19.46
N ARG A 733 76.17 11.59 18.48
CA ARG A 733 76.23 12.21 17.13
C ARG A 733 75.83 13.68 17.16
N GLU A 734 74.83 14.05 17.96
CA GLU A 734 74.42 15.44 18.17
C GLU A 734 75.41 16.27 18.98
N ARG A 735 76.30 15.63 19.76
CA ARG A 735 77.41 16.31 20.45
C ARG A 735 78.67 16.48 19.60
N ASN A 736 78.80 15.72 18.51
CA ASN A 736 79.96 15.72 17.62
C ASN A 736 79.72 16.49 16.30
N ASN A 737 78.49 16.94 16.06
CA ASN A 737 78.12 17.95 15.07
C ASN A 737 77.88 19.29 15.79
#